data_AF-A0A3D4V8Y0-F1
#
_entry.id   AF-A0A3D4V8Y0-F1
#
_cell.length_a   1.000
_cell.length_b   1.000
_cell.length_c   1.000
_cell.angle_alpha   90.00
_cell.angle_beta   90.00
_cell.angle_gamma   90.00
#
_symmetry.space_group_name_H-M   'P 1'
#
loop_
_entity.id
_entity.type
_entity.pdbx_description
1 polymer ?
#
loop_
_entity_poly.entity_id
_entity_poly.type
_entity_poly.pdbx_seq_one_letter_code
_entity_poly.pdbx_strand_id
1 'polypeptide(L)'
;MALLLLAAVVCGACGGSTGDGIVTPPPPPPPDPSVASVIAVSQQTVQLSAIGHTATVTATVRDQRGREMPSADVQWTMQDTAVATVSSTGVVVARRNGTTQARVASGALSAVVEVQVRQRVSALSSASSSRQFASLGDTSTFPVLAVDANRVPVADAVLQWSSSNEQVVRVLDGGRFVSVGNGTATVHAQVDAVRWSGEASVRQLPATLQLRGQLSDSMVVSDSALTSVVVRDQNGHAIMDVPVVITSSNPQVVAIERSSMIRALRAGDATITASVPNGPTSPPHRVVVGTRRLEPIPPFLATPAANASWEIPVVIIRYLPTLDGRRVDSVEASMRGTLDEVRSRITVLEERVKFMLEEGSRFRGYRDATALPSVGYRVLHIVTVYEHFTRGQEVPWNRGHYFPDYHRILEAANARTWVEQRGVKEFWVWGYHSEKFEQPESNMSSPVTGDISNSARSQDDLPVFNRTYTVYGYNFARTQAEAVHNHGHQLEAILGHIDPGIFWTEFVGRSAANSYTMGRAGWTHMPPNTLTDYDYLNTRRVASDIADWRPGGGATSEVSLETWATLPYRWPTALAPGERQIAQRDESQWYIYWMQNMPGRGNQIPATGGGMTNWWHFTGDWDQAMRSDVGLTTSRSVLTIRNDYHGDITLSPGGVLRPGQTATLATSAPLTVNVWTCGTAGCRWSPFFLQPRQTYKVVLQTGGNNELVIVSTP
;
A
#
# COMPACT_ATOMS: atom_id res chain seq x y z
N MET A 1 -16.19 71.15 -54.89
CA MET A 1 -15.87 72.24 -55.82
C MET A 1 -17.17 73.00 -56.09
N ALA A 2 -17.12 74.32 -55.92
CA ALA A 2 -18.09 75.41 -56.16
C ALA A 2 -19.45 75.10 -56.84
N LEU A 3 -20.61 75.53 -56.32
CA LEU A 3 -21.18 76.90 -56.18
C LEU A 3 -21.96 77.42 -57.41
N LEU A 4 -23.23 77.78 -57.16
CA LEU A 4 -23.93 79.04 -57.52
C LEU A 4 -24.54 79.29 -58.93
N LEU A 5 -25.58 80.17 -58.87
CA LEU A 5 -26.24 81.03 -59.87
C LEU A 5 -27.47 80.41 -60.59
N LEU A 6 -28.74 80.81 -60.36
CA LEU A 6 -29.45 82.07 -60.03
C LEU A 6 -29.68 83.02 -61.24
N ALA A 7 -30.96 83.42 -61.40
CA ALA A 7 -31.50 84.72 -61.84
C ALA A 7 -32.10 84.89 -63.27
N ALA A 8 -33.42 85.16 -63.27
CA ALA A 8 -34.06 86.44 -63.64
C ALA A 8 -34.59 86.78 -65.07
N VAL A 9 -35.93 86.96 -65.12
CA VAL A 9 -36.74 88.14 -65.57
C VAL A 9 -36.65 88.70 -67.02
N VAL A 10 -37.81 88.93 -67.68
CA VAL A 10 -38.38 90.25 -68.16
C VAL A 10 -39.42 90.09 -69.31
N CYS A 11 -40.41 90.99 -69.23
CA CYS A 11 -41.71 91.21 -69.89
C CYS A 11 -41.77 91.58 -71.40
N GLY A 12 -43.03 91.63 -71.90
CA GLY A 12 -43.57 92.65 -72.84
C GLY A 12 -44.65 92.11 -73.79
N ALA A 13 -45.66 92.82 -74.31
CA ALA A 13 -46.54 93.92 -73.90
C ALA A 13 -47.67 94.03 -74.97
N CYS A 14 -48.89 94.39 -74.53
CA CYS A 14 -50.03 95.10 -75.18
C CYS A 14 -50.34 95.09 -76.70
N GLY A 15 -51.65 94.99 -77.02
CA GLY A 15 -52.31 95.97 -77.91
C GLY A 15 -53.31 95.45 -78.96
N GLY A 16 -54.51 96.07 -79.03
CA GLY A 16 -55.18 96.36 -80.31
C GLY A 16 -56.59 95.78 -80.55
N SER A 17 -57.57 96.68 -80.57
CA SER A 17 -59.01 96.49 -80.83
C SER A 17 -59.42 96.66 -82.31
N THR A 18 -60.70 96.32 -82.59
CA THR A 18 -61.62 96.79 -83.66
C THR A 18 -61.86 95.90 -84.90
N GLY A 19 -63.15 95.73 -85.25
CA GLY A 19 -63.63 95.91 -86.64
C GLY A 19 -64.12 94.68 -87.41
N ASP A 20 -65.45 94.58 -87.55
CA ASP A 20 -66.24 94.13 -88.71
C ASP A 20 -66.21 92.68 -89.26
N GLY A 21 -67.42 92.10 -89.32
CA GLY A 21 -68.07 91.85 -90.61
C GLY A 21 -67.89 90.48 -91.30
N ILE A 22 -68.67 89.50 -90.86
CA ILE A 22 -69.46 88.53 -91.67
C ILE A 22 -68.80 87.94 -92.94
N VAL A 23 -68.49 86.63 -92.94
CA VAL A 23 -69.22 85.56 -93.67
C VAL A 23 -68.78 84.21 -93.07
N THR A 24 -69.71 83.45 -92.49
CA THR A 24 -69.47 82.09 -91.98
C THR A 24 -69.48 81.07 -93.12
N PRO A 25 -68.38 80.32 -93.36
CA PRO A 25 -68.46 79.05 -94.07
C PRO A 25 -69.21 78.03 -93.20
N PRO A 26 -69.90 77.03 -93.79
CA PRO A 26 -70.66 76.06 -93.03
C PRO A 26 -69.76 75.36 -92.00
N PRO A 27 -70.27 75.05 -90.79
CA PRO A 27 -69.46 74.39 -89.77
C PRO A 27 -68.90 73.09 -90.35
N PRO A 28 -67.57 72.85 -90.25
CA PRO A 28 -67.01 71.57 -90.60
C PRO A 28 -67.72 70.49 -89.78
N PRO A 29 -67.92 69.28 -90.34
CA PRO A 29 -68.53 68.19 -89.60
C PRO A 29 -67.82 68.09 -88.24
N PRO A 30 -68.58 67.94 -87.13
CA PRO A 30 -67.97 67.87 -85.80
C PRO A 30 -66.82 66.87 -85.87
N PRO A 31 -65.59 67.25 -85.47
CA PRO A 31 -64.48 66.32 -85.50
C PRO A 31 -64.93 65.08 -84.75
N ASP A 32 -64.83 63.92 -85.39
CA ASP A 32 -65.25 62.65 -84.80
C ASP A 32 -64.76 62.61 -83.36
N PRO A 33 -65.66 62.35 -82.38
CA PRO A 33 -65.29 62.38 -80.98
C PRO A 33 -64.00 61.57 -80.79
N SER A 34 -63.04 62.09 -80.01
CA SER A 34 -61.83 61.34 -79.69
C SER A 34 -62.26 60.07 -78.98
N VAL A 35 -62.18 58.94 -79.68
CA VAL A 35 -62.58 57.65 -79.14
C VAL A 35 -61.32 57.02 -78.57
N ALA A 36 -61.38 56.65 -77.29
CA ALA A 36 -60.31 55.93 -76.64
C ALA A 36 -60.02 54.65 -77.45
N SER A 37 -58.78 54.51 -77.93
CA SER A 37 -58.37 53.41 -78.82
C SER A 37 -57.44 52.41 -78.12
N VAL A 38 -56.53 52.91 -77.29
CA VAL A 38 -55.50 52.11 -76.60
C VAL A 38 -55.28 52.65 -75.20
N ILE A 39 -55.11 51.73 -74.25
CA ILE A 39 -54.59 52.02 -72.91
C ILE A 39 -53.19 51.43 -72.79
N ALA A 40 -52.21 52.28 -72.50
CA ALA A 40 -50.81 51.90 -72.32
C ALA A 40 -50.44 51.98 -70.83
N VAL A 41 -49.71 51.00 -70.32
CA VAL A 41 -49.21 50.95 -68.94
C VAL A 41 -47.71 51.16 -68.90
N SER A 42 -47.18 51.83 -67.88
CA SER A 42 -45.73 52.10 -67.75
C SER A 42 -44.87 50.86 -67.59
N GLN A 43 -45.45 49.78 -67.08
CA GLN A 43 -44.80 48.49 -66.91
C GLN A 43 -45.83 47.38 -67.01
N GLN A 44 -45.47 46.28 -67.68
CA GLN A 44 -46.32 45.10 -67.82
C GLN A 44 -46.19 44.15 -66.63
N THR A 45 -45.12 44.28 -65.84
CA THR A 45 -44.86 43.47 -64.65
C THR A 45 -44.29 44.33 -63.52
N VAL A 46 -44.84 44.17 -62.32
CA VAL A 46 -44.36 44.77 -61.07
C VAL A 46 -43.82 43.67 -60.17
N GLN A 47 -42.57 43.79 -59.71
CA GLN A 47 -41.97 42.84 -58.76
C GLN A 47 -41.73 43.51 -57.41
N LEU A 48 -42.30 42.94 -56.34
CA LEU A 48 -42.16 43.45 -54.97
C LEU A 48 -41.48 42.39 -54.09
N SER A 49 -40.37 42.77 -53.44
CA SER A 49 -39.53 41.86 -52.65
C SER A 49 -39.74 41.92 -51.13
N ALA A 50 -40.70 42.70 -50.63
CA ALA A 50 -41.02 42.82 -49.21
C ALA A 50 -42.52 43.09 -49.02
N ILE A 51 -43.08 42.64 -47.91
CA ILE A 51 -44.49 42.90 -47.58
C ILE A 51 -44.64 44.36 -47.16
N GLY A 52 -45.68 45.04 -47.64
CA GLY A 52 -45.86 46.49 -47.51
C GLY A 52 -44.99 47.33 -48.45
N HIS A 53 -44.14 46.72 -49.28
CA HIS A 53 -43.42 47.43 -50.34
C HIS A 53 -44.40 47.94 -51.39
N THR A 54 -44.11 49.12 -51.97
CA THR A 54 -44.98 49.79 -52.91
C THR A 54 -44.31 50.02 -54.26
N ALA A 55 -45.08 50.01 -55.33
CA ALA A 55 -44.65 50.42 -56.66
C ALA A 55 -45.79 51.15 -57.37
N THR A 56 -45.46 52.14 -58.19
CA THR A 56 -46.47 52.91 -58.93
C THR A 56 -46.50 52.50 -60.38
N VAL A 57 -47.69 52.20 -60.90
CA VAL A 57 -47.94 51.96 -62.32
C VAL A 57 -48.80 53.09 -62.86
N THR A 58 -48.35 53.72 -63.94
CA THR A 58 -49.14 54.76 -64.62
C THR A 58 -49.83 54.15 -65.83
N ALA A 59 -51.06 54.59 -66.09
CA ALA A 59 -51.82 54.20 -67.26
C ALA A 59 -52.19 55.45 -68.07
N THR A 60 -51.96 55.38 -69.38
CA THR A 60 -52.19 56.47 -70.32
C THR A 60 -53.15 56.00 -71.40
N VAL A 61 -54.29 56.70 -71.53
CA VAL A 61 -55.28 56.43 -72.58
C VAL A 61 -54.96 57.30 -73.80
N ARG A 62 -55.01 56.72 -75.00
CA ARG A 62 -54.74 57.41 -76.27
C ARG A 62 -55.94 57.31 -77.23
N ASP A 63 -56.20 58.36 -77.99
CA ASP A 63 -57.26 58.42 -79.00
C ASP A 63 -56.89 57.61 -80.26
N GLN A 64 -57.81 57.51 -81.23
CA GLN A 64 -57.60 56.81 -82.52
C GLN A 64 -56.46 57.39 -83.38
N ARG A 65 -55.88 58.54 -82.98
CA ARG A 65 -54.78 59.24 -83.66
C ARG A 65 -53.49 59.19 -82.83
N GLY A 66 -53.46 58.43 -81.73
CA GLY A 66 -52.30 58.25 -80.87
C GLY A 66 -52.05 59.37 -79.85
N ARG A 67 -52.96 60.35 -79.72
CA ARG A 67 -52.82 61.48 -78.78
C ARG A 67 -53.36 61.11 -77.40
N GLU A 68 -52.70 61.55 -76.34
CA GLU A 68 -53.10 61.24 -74.97
C GLU A 68 -54.42 61.93 -74.59
N MET A 69 -55.24 61.23 -73.81
CA MET A 69 -56.52 61.69 -73.28
C MET A 69 -56.39 61.86 -71.75
N PRO A 70 -55.88 63.01 -71.26
CA PRO A 70 -55.57 63.21 -69.83
C PRO A 70 -56.80 63.25 -68.92
N SER A 71 -58.00 63.46 -69.47
CA SER A 71 -59.27 63.45 -68.73
C SER A 71 -60.02 62.11 -68.83
N ALA A 72 -59.41 61.07 -69.40
CA ALA A 72 -60.04 59.75 -69.45
C ALA A 72 -60.15 59.16 -68.03
N ASP A 73 -61.34 58.67 -67.66
CA ASP A 73 -61.52 57.97 -66.39
C ASP A 73 -60.80 56.62 -66.45
N VAL A 74 -59.92 56.38 -65.47
CA VAL A 74 -59.08 55.19 -65.38
C VAL A 74 -59.38 54.50 -64.07
N GLN A 75 -59.89 53.27 -64.16
CA GLN A 75 -60.27 52.48 -63.01
C GLN A 75 -59.31 51.31 -62.83
N TRP A 76 -58.72 51.22 -61.64
CA TRP A 76 -57.84 50.13 -61.24
C TRP A 76 -58.59 49.12 -60.39
N THR A 77 -58.40 47.85 -60.70
CA THR A 77 -58.93 46.73 -59.92
C THR A 77 -57.82 45.69 -59.73
N MET A 78 -57.75 45.06 -58.56
CA MET A 78 -56.84 43.94 -58.32
C MET A 78 -57.63 42.64 -58.32
N GLN A 79 -57.13 41.63 -59.04
CA GLN A 79 -57.78 40.32 -59.12
C GLN A 79 -57.78 39.59 -57.77
N ASP A 80 -56.63 39.51 -57.10
CA ASP A 80 -56.49 38.98 -55.74
C ASP A 80 -55.93 40.06 -54.81
N THR A 81 -56.80 40.62 -53.97
CA THR A 81 -56.45 41.67 -52.99
C THR A 81 -55.71 41.15 -51.77
N ALA A 82 -55.68 39.84 -51.55
CA ALA A 82 -54.87 39.21 -50.50
C ALA A 82 -53.39 39.16 -50.87
N VAL A 83 -53.05 39.17 -52.16
CA VAL A 83 -51.66 39.22 -52.67
C VAL A 83 -51.14 40.65 -52.72
N ALA A 84 -51.89 41.59 -53.30
CA ALA A 84 -51.53 43.00 -53.36
C ALA A 84 -52.78 43.89 -53.42
N THR A 85 -52.66 45.19 -53.15
CA THR A 85 -53.76 46.16 -53.39
C THR A 85 -53.28 47.24 -54.34
N VAL A 86 -54.17 47.81 -55.17
CA VAL A 86 -53.87 48.96 -56.03
C VAL A 86 -54.79 50.14 -55.68
N SER A 87 -54.23 51.35 -55.57
CA SER A 87 -55.00 52.59 -55.36
C SER A 87 -55.67 53.07 -56.66
N SER A 88 -56.59 54.03 -56.56
CA SER A 88 -57.16 54.73 -57.73
C SER A 88 -56.10 55.47 -58.57
N THR A 89 -54.93 55.76 -58.00
CA THR A 89 -53.80 56.41 -58.67
C THR A 89 -52.74 55.43 -59.19
N GLY A 90 -52.99 54.11 -59.11
CA GLY A 90 -52.08 53.08 -59.62
C GLY A 90 -50.92 52.71 -58.68
N VAL A 91 -51.00 53.03 -57.39
CA VAL A 91 -50.01 52.59 -56.38
C VAL A 91 -50.35 51.19 -55.92
N VAL A 92 -49.49 50.23 -56.25
CA VAL A 92 -49.58 48.83 -55.85
C VAL A 92 -48.83 48.63 -54.52
N VAL A 93 -49.45 47.92 -53.56
CA VAL A 93 -48.87 47.59 -52.24
C VAL A 93 -48.91 46.08 -52.02
N ALA A 94 -47.77 45.47 -51.72
CA ALA A 94 -47.67 44.03 -51.43
C ALA A 94 -48.33 43.67 -50.10
N ARG A 95 -49.10 42.57 -50.07
CA ARG A 95 -49.73 42.03 -48.83
C ARG A 95 -49.34 40.59 -48.52
N ARG A 96 -49.14 39.75 -49.53
CA ARG A 96 -48.73 38.34 -49.36
C ARG A 96 -47.93 37.87 -50.57
N ASN A 97 -47.05 36.89 -50.39
CA ASN A 97 -46.40 36.19 -51.49
C ASN A 97 -47.41 35.62 -52.49
N GLY A 98 -47.11 35.73 -53.78
CA GLY A 98 -47.96 35.22 -54.86
C GLY A 98 -47.91 36.09 -56.11
N THR A 99 -48.66 35.69 -57.12
CA THR A 99 -48.87 36.45 -58.35
C THR A 99 -50.34 36.84 -58.45
N THR A 100 -50.60 38.10 -58.77
CA THR A 100 -51.94 38.64 -59.01
C THR A 100 -51.88 39.58 -60.21
N GLN A 101 -53.03 40.05 -60.68
CA GLN A 101 -53.11 40.95 -61.82
C GLN A 101 -53.84 42.23 -61.43
N ALA A 102 -53.22 43.37 -61.69
CA ALA A 102 -53.87 44.66 -61.63
C ALA A 102 -54.46 44.94 -63.01
N ARG A 103 -55.79 45.00 -63.10
CA ARG A 103 -56.50 45.37 -64.32
C ARG A 103 -56.81 46.85 -64.28
N VAL A 104 -56.40 47.54 -65.33
CA VAL A 104 -56.75 48.94 -65.56
C VAL A 104 -57.71 49.04 -66.73
N ALA A 105 -58.81 49.75 -66.54
CA ALA A 105 -59.84 49.93 -67.56
C ALA A 105 -60.18 51.40 -67.78
N SER A 106 -60.51 51.75 -69.01
CA SER A 106 -61.08 53.04 -69.39
C SER A 106 -62.12 52.81 -70.49
N GLY A 107 -63.41 52.95 -70.15
CA GLY A 107 -64.51 52.52 -71.01
C GLY A 107 -64.43 51.03 -71.35
N ALA A 108 -64.41 50.68 -72.64
CA ALA A 108 -64.29 49.30 -73.12
C ALA A 108 -62.83 48.79 -73.20
N LEU A 109 -61.84 49.68 -73.02
CA LEU A 109 -60.43 49.31 -73.08
C LEU A 109 -59.98 48.72 -71.75
N SER A 110 -59.13 47.69 -71.79
CA SER A 110 -58.46 47.19 -70.60
C SER A 110 -57.02 46.76 -70.88
N ALA A 111 -56.12 47.08 -69.95
CA ALA A 111 -54.79 46.50 -69.88
C ALA A 111 -54.61 45.75 -68.56
N VAL A 112 -53.68 44.82 -68.55
CA VAL A 112 -53.35 43.99 -67.40
C VAL A 112 -51.89 44.18 -67.06
N VAL A 113 -51.62 44.37 -65.78
CA VAL A 113 -50.27 44.43 -65.21
C VAL A 113 -50.12 43.26 -64.27
N GLU A 114 -49.14 42.41 -64.53
CA GLU A 114 -48.83 41.30 -63.63
C GLU A 114 -48.10 41.84 -62.39
N VAL A 115 -48.57 41.47 -61.20
CA VAL A 115 -47.94 41.82 -59.93
C VAL A 115 -47.42 40.55 -59.28
N GLN A 116 -46.10 40.46 -59.12
CA GLN A 116 -45.43 39.36 -58.45
C GLN A 116 -44.87 39.83 -57.10
N VAL A 117 -45.35 39.24 -56.01
CA VAL A 117 -44.84 39.46 -54.66
C VAL A 117 -44.02 38.24 -54.26
N ARG A 118 -42.71 38.44 -54.05
CA ARG A 118 -41.78 37.42 -53.57
C ARG A 118 -40.92 38.00 -52.46
N GLN A 119 -41.38 37.87 -51.22
CA GLN A 119 -40.66 38.33 -50.04
C GLN A 119 -39.25 37.73 -50.00
N ARG A 120 -38.23 38.59 -49.90
CA ARG A 120 -36.82 38.21 -49.79
C ARG A 120 -36.27 38.63 -48.44
N VAL A 121 -35.41 37.79 -47.87
CA VAL A 121 -34.70 38.12 -46.64
C VAL A 121 -33.72 39.25 -46.92
N SER A 122 -33.82 40.33 -46.16
CA SER A 122 -32.89 41.47 -46.22
C SER A 122 -31.94 41.50 -45.01
N ALA A 123 -32.35 40.94 -43.88
CA ALA A 123 -31.54 40.91 -42.67
C ALA A 123 -31.86 39.66 -41.82
N LEU A 124 -30.84 39.18 -41.12
CA LEU A 124 -30.97 38.22 -40.03
C LEU A 124 -30.72 38.98 -38.71
N SER A 125 -31.59 38.79 -37.72
CA SER A 125 -31.42 39.43 -36.40
C SER A 125 -31.68 38.43 -35.29
N SER A 126 -31.02 38.59 -34.16
CA SER A 126 -31.26 37.77 -32.97
C SER A 126 -31.25 38.63 -31.71
N ALA A 127 -32.06 38.24 -30.74
CA ALA A 127 -32.09 38.87 -29.42
C ALA A 127 -30.82 38.55 -28.58
N SER A 128 -30.07 37.50 -28.95
CA SER A 128 -28.84 37.11 -28.25
C SER A 128 -27.79 36.60 -29.23
N SER A 129 -26.58 37.13 -29.14
CA SER A 129 -25.43 36.70 -29.95
C SER A 129 -24.43 35.83 -29.19
N SER A 130 -24.76 35.38 -27.97
CA SER A 130 -23.91 34.47 -27.20
C SER A 130 -24.68 33.33 -26.52
N ARG A 131 -24.01 32.18 -26.39
CA ARG A 131 -24.47 31.00 -25.66
C ARG A 131 -23.30 30.37 -24.89
N GLN A 132 -23.60 29.89 -23.68
CA GLN A 132 -22.64 29.17 -22.84
C GLN A 132 -23.19 27.79 -22.50
N PHE A 133 -22.32 26.78 -22.53
CA PHE A 133 -22.62 25.40 -22.16
C PHE A 133 -21.77 24.99 -20.96
N ALA A 134 -22.41 24.40 -19.94
CA ALA A 134 -21.76 24.01 -18.69
C ALA A 134 -21.38 22.53 -18.65
N SER A 135 -21.88 21.71 -19.57
CA SER A 135 -21.55 20.30 -19.72
C SER A 135 -21.41 19.92 -21.19
N LEU A 136 -20.71 18.82 -21.48
CA LEU A 136 -20.73 18.21 -22.81
C LEU A 136 -22.06 17.49 -23.05
N GLY A 137 -22.56 17.56 -24.27
CA GLY A 137 -23.88 17.04 -24.63
C GLY A 137 -25.04 17.99 -24.35
N ASP A 138 -24.80 19.16 -23.72
CA ASP A 138 -25.82 20.19 -23.55
C ASP A 138 -26.28 20.69 -24.93
N THR A 139 -27.60 20.94 -25.07
CA THR A 139 -28.16 21.46 -26.31
C THR A 139 -28.79 22.84 -26.15
N SER A 140 -28.68 23.68 -27.19
CA SER A 140 -29.30 25.01 -27.20
C SER A 140 -29.64 25.45 -28.63
N THR A 141 -30.36 26.56 -28.76
CA THR A 141 -30.70 27.22 -30.04
C THR A 141 -30.41 28.72 -29.95
N PHE A 142 -30.25 29.36 -31.12
CA PHE A 142 -30.23 30.82 -31.25
C PHE A 142 -31.55 31.29 -31.85
N PRO A 143 -32.24 32.30 -31.26
CA PRO A 143 -33.47 32.83 -31.80
C PRO A 143 -33.16 33.80 -32.95
N VAL A 144 -32.75 33.28 -34.11
CA VAL A 144 -32.46 34.08 -35.31
C VAL A 144 -33.76 34.24 -36.13
N LEU A 145 -34.14 35.48 -36.38
CA LEU A 145 -35.29 35.85 -37.19
C LEU A 145 -34.83 36.43 -38.53
N ALA A 146 -35.32 35.84 -39.62
CA ALA A 146 -35.18 36.38 -40.97
C ALA A 146 -36.29 37.40 -41.25
N VAL A 147 -35.90 38.60 -41.67
CA VAL A 147 -36.85 39.68 -41.98
C VAL A 147 -36.57 40.28 -43.36
N ASP A 148 -37.62 40.78 -44.01
CA ASP A 148 -37.51 41.51 -45.26
C ASP A 148 -37.04 42.97 -45.05
N ALA A 149 -36.97 43.75 -46.14
CA ALA A 149 -36.53 45.15 -46.10
C ALA A 149 -37.40 46.05 -45.21
N ASN A 150 -38.66 45.66 -44.96
CA ASN A 150 -39.60 46.37 -44.10
C ASN A 150 -39.66 45.78 -42.68
N ARG A 151 -38.69 44.93 -42.31
CA ARG A 151 -38.62 44.23 -41.01
C ARG A 151 -39.78 43.26 -40.75
N VAL A 152 -40.50 42.83 -41.79
CA VAL A 152 -41.55 41.81 -41.65
C VAL A 152 -40.90 40.42 -41.67
N PRO A 153 -41.26 39.50 -40.75
CA PRO A 153 -40.76 38.13 -40.76
C PRO A 153 -40.99 37.41 -42.09
N VAL A 154 -39.97 36.68 -42.55
CA VAL A 154 -40.07 35.78 -43.70
C VAL A 154 -40.23 34.36 -43.15
N ALA A 155 -41.47 33.92 -42.94
CA ALA A 155 -41.78 32.68 -42.19
C ALA A 155 -41.19 31.41 -42.83
N ASP A 156 -41.10 31.38 -44.16
CA ASP A 156 -40.63 30.21 -44.91
C ASP A 156 -39.11 30.23 -45.15
N ALA A 157 -38.37 31.15 -44.51
CA ALA A 157 -36.92 31.25 -44.67
C ALA A 157 -36.22 30.03 -44.04
N VAL A 158 -35.57 29.22 -44.88
CA VAL A 158 -34.75 28.09 -44.44
C VAL A 158 -33.33 28.57 -44.18
N LEU A 159 -32.95 28.63 -42.91
CA LEU A 159 -31.60 29.00 -42.49
C LEU A 159 -30.65 27.81 -42.62
N GLN A 160 -29.52 28.03 -43.28
CA GLN A 160 -28.37 27.14 -43.26
C GLN A 160 -27.49 27.50 -42.07
N TRP A 161 -27.18 26.50 -41.25
CA TRP A 161 -26.38 26.68 -40.04
C TRP A 161 -25.02 26.02 -40.19
N SER A 162 -23.99 26.68 -39.71
CA SER A 162 -22.63 26.12 -39.64
C SER A 162 -21.93 26.57 -38.37
N SER A 163 -20.94 25.80 -37.91
CA SER A 163 -20.05 26.16 -36.81
C SER A 163 -18.63 26.34 -37.34
N SER A 164 -17.90 27.33 -36.82
CA SER A 164 -16.48 27.48 -37.14
C SER A 164 -15.62 26.36 -36.54
N ASN A 165 -16.13 25.63 -35.55
CA ASN A 165 -15.45 24.48 -34.96
C ASN A 165 -16.45 23.44 -34.41
N GLU A 166 -16.75 22.40 -35.20
CA GLU A 166 -17.66 21.32 -34.81
C GLU A 166 -17.11 20.38 -33.72
N GLN A 167 -15.81 20.43 -33.42
CA GLN A 167 -15.23 19.70 -32.28
C GLN A 167 -15.51 20.39 -30.95
N VAL A 168 -15.94 21.66 -30.98
CA VAL A 168 -16.34 22.43 -29.78
C VAL A 168 -17.85 22.49 -29.69
N VAL A 169 -18.53 22.95 -30.74
CA VAL A 169 -20.00 22.99 -30.84
C VAL A 169 -20.42 22.50 -32.21
N ARG A 170 -21.19 21.41 -32.24
CA ARG A 170 -21.69 20.81 -33.48
C ARG A 170 -23.12 21.26 -33.77
N VAL A 171 -23.40 21.48 -35.05
CA VAL A 171 -24.74 21.81 -35.54
C VAL A 171 -25.57 20.53 -35.65
N LEU A 172 -26.80 20.57 -35.13
CA LEU A 172 -27.83 19.55 -35.28
C LEU A 172 -28.95 20.10 -36.18
N ASP A 173 -29.94 19.25 -36.45
CA ASP A 173 -31.12 19.64 -37.23
C ASP A 173 -31.88 20.82 -36.62
N GLY A 174 -32.44 21.67 -37.50
CA GLY A 174 -33.33 22.77 -37.12
C GLY A 174 -32.66 23.94 -36.39
N GLY A 175 -31.35 24.13 -36.52
CA GLY A 175 -30.63 25.23 -35.84
C GLY A 175 -30.42 24.99 -34.35
N ARG A 176 -30.44 23.71 -33.92
CA ARG A 176 -30.02 23.28 -32.59
C ARG A 176 -28.53 22.98 -32.59
N PHE A 177 -27.88 23.23 -31.48
CA PHE A 177 -26.44 23.00 -31.28
C PHE A 177 -26.24 22.06 -30.11
N VAL A 178 -25.15 21.29 -30.15
CA VAL A 178 -24.70 20.46 -29.03
C VAL A 178 -23.24 20.76 -28.70
N SER A 179 -22.92 20.87 -27.41
CA SER A 179 -21.54 20.99 -26.93
C SER A 179 -20.80 19.65 -27.08
N VAL A 180 -19.60 19.69 -27.67
CA VAL A 180 -18.78 18.49 -27.97
C VAL A 180 -17.43 18.54 -27.27
N GLY A 181 -16.81 19.72 -27.17
CA GLY A 181 -15.53 19.92 -26.52
C GLY A 181 -15.41 21.31 -25.89
N ASN A 182 -14.57 21.45 -24.87
CA ASN A 182 -14.32 22.76 -24.23
C ASN A 182 -13.65 23.73 -25.21
N GLY A 183 -14.06 25.00 -25.17
CA GLY A 183 -13.51 26.05 -26.05
C GLY A 183 -14.58 27.03 -26.51
N THR A 184 -14.29 27.76 -27.59
CA THR A 184 -15.24 28.67 -28.23
C THR A 184 -15.38 28.34 -29.71
N ALA A 185 -16.58 28.56 -30.25
CA ALA A 185 -16.90 28.45 -31.67
C ALA A 185 -17.82 29.60 -32.07
N THR A 186 -17.70 30.04 -33.32
CA THR A 186 -18.63 31.00 -33.93
C THR A 186 -19.66 30.21 -34.72
N VAL A 187 -20.94 30.42 -34.40
CA VAL A 187 -22.06 29.85 -35.12
C VAL A 187 -22.55 30.84 -36.17
N HIS A 188 -22.79 30.37 -37.38
CA HIS A 188 -23.30 31.15 -38.48
C HIS A 188 -24.68 30.67 -38.90
N ALA A 189 -25.62 31.61 -39.07
CA ALA A 189 -26.85 31.40 -39.81
C ALA A 189 -26.75 32.12 -41.15
N GLN A 190 -27.14 31.46 -42.23
CA GLN A 190 -27.12 32.03 -43.56
C GLN A 190 -28.42 31.72 -44.30
N VAL A 191 -28.95 32.70 -45.01
CA VAL A 191 -29.97 32.53 -46.05
C VAL A 191 -29.61 33.44 -47.21
N ASP A 192 -29.52 32.87 -48.40
CA ASP A 192 -28.95 33.54 -49.57
C ASP A 192 -27.57 34.18 -49.26
N ALA A 193 -27.41 35.47 -49.50
CA ALA A 193 -26.19 36.24 -49.20
C ALA A 193 -26.19 36.87 -47.80
N VAL A 194 -27.29 36.74 -47.04
CA VAL A 194 -27.43 37.38 -45.72
C VAL A 194 -26.91 36.43 -44.64
N ARG A 195 -26.03 36.94 -43.78
CA ARG A 195 -25.38 36.17 -42.71
C ARG A 195 -25.59 36.82 -41.35
N TRP A 196 -25.66 35.95 -40.34
CA TRP A 196 -25.60 36.31 -38.93
C TRP A 196 -24.56 35.43 -38.23
N SER A 197 -23.89 35.97 -37.23
CA SER A 197 -22.93 35.24 -36.40
C SER A 197 -23.20 35.42 -34.92
N GLY A 198 -23.04 34.36 -34.15
CA GLY A 198 -23.04 34.36 -32.68
C GLY A 198 -21.91 33.53 -32.12
N GLU A 199 -21.52 33.79 -30.87
CA GLU A 199 -20.50 33.03 -30.16
C GLU A 199 -21.13 31.94 -29.29
N ALA A 200 -20.58 30.74 -29.35
CA ALA A 200 -20.91 29.64 -28.46
C ALA A 200 -19.66 29.22 -27.70
N SER A 201 -19.70 29.24 -26.37
CA SER A 201 -18.59 28.79 -25.53
C SER A 201 -18.99 27.59 -24.68
N VAL A 202 -18.07 26.64 -24.55
CA VAL A 202 -18.23 25.41 -23.78
C VAL A 202 -17.17 25.42 -22.70
N ARG A 203 -17.62 25.39 -21.45
CA ARG A 203 -16.76 25.26 -20.27
C ARG A 203 -17.42 24.29 -19.31
N GLN A 204 -16.95 23.05 -19.30
CA GLN A 204 -17.43 22.04 -18.36
C GLN A 204 -17.28 22.55 -16.92
N LEU A 205 -18.37 22.48 -16.15
CA LEU A 205 -18.40 22.75 -14.73
C LEU A 205 -18.39 21.43 -13.95
N PRO A 206 -17.48 21.25 -12.98
CA PRO A 206 -17.47 20.10 -12.09
C PRO A 206 -18.81 19.90 -11.37
N ALA A 207 -19.42 18.73 -11.54
CA ALA A 207 -20.66 18.35 -10.84
C ALA A 207 -20.45 17.19 -9.87
N THR A 208 -19.59 16.22 -10.21
CA THR A 208 -19.25 15.10 -9.31
C THR A 208 -17.74 14.89 -9.25
N LEU A 209 -17.27 14.40 -8.10
CA LEU A 209 -15.86 14.04 -7.87
C LEU A 209 -15.79 12.70 -7.16
N GLN A 210 -14.95 11.81 -7.68
CA GLN A 210 -14.71 10.49 -7.09
C GLN A 210 -13.21 10.24 -6.91
N LEU A 211 -12.80 9.77 -5.73
CA LEU A 211 -11.49 9.17 -5.50
C LEU A 211 -11.39 7.83 -6.24
N ARG A 212 -10.27 7.56 -6.91
CA ARG A 212 -9.97 6.33 -7.63
C ARG A 212 -8.58 5.82 -7.26
N GLY A 213 -8.37 4.52 -7.41
CA GLY A 213 -7.12 3.85 -7.05
C GLY A 213 -7.32 2.81 -5.95
N GLN A 214 -6.23 2.16 -5.56
CA GLN A 214 -6.22 1.13 -4.51
C GLN A 214 -5.96 1.74 -3.14
N LEU A 215 -6.81 2.69 -2.72
CA LEU A 215 -6.79 3.13 -1.33
C LEU A 215 -7.57 2.11 -0.50
N SER A 216 -6.86 1.43 0.40
CA SER A 216 -7.42 0.41 1.28
C SER A 216 -8.01 1.07 2.53
N ASP A 217 -9.15 0.55 3.01
CA ASP A 217 -9.75 0.92 4.29
C ASP A 217 -8.82 0.58 5.48
N SER A 218 -7.88 -0.35 5.28
CA SER A 218 -6.87 -0.75 6.26
C SER A 218 -5.46 -0.67 5.66
N MET A 219 -4.60 0.07 6.34
CA MET A 219 -3.18 0.20 6.04
C MET A 219 -2.37 -0.15 7.29
N VAL A 220 -1.09 -0.44 7.11
CA VAL A 220 -0.12 -0.55 8.20
C VAL A 220 0.88 0.60 8.09
N VAL A 221 1.43 1.05 9.21
CA VAL A 221 2.53 2.03 9.21
C VAL A 221 3.58 1.65 8.16
N SER A 222 4.07 2.68 7.46
CA SER A 222 4.98 2.60 6.31
C SER A 222 4.31 2.27 4.95
N ASP A 223 3.05 1.81 4.92
CA ASP A 223 2.34 1.62 3.65
C ASP A 223 2.18 2.93 2.88
N SER A 224 2.19 2.81 1.56
CA SER A 224 1.84 3.91 0.66
C SER A 224 0.94 3.43 -0.47
N ALA A 225 -0.01 4.27 -0.85
CA ALA A 225 -0.93 4.03 -1.95
C ALA A 225 -0.95 5.24 -2.90
N LEU A 226 -1.09 4.99 -4.20
CA LEU A 226 -1.40 6.03 -5.16
C LEU A 226 -2.91 6.16 -5.28
N THR A 227 -3.40 7.40 -5.22
CA THR A 227 -4.79 7.76 -5.48
C THR A 227 -4.86 8.73 -6.65
N SER A 228 -5.95 8.64 -7.41
CA SER A 228 -6.31 9.59 -8.45
C SER A 228 -7.73 10.06 -8.23
N VAL A 229 -8.15 11.07 -8.99
CA VAL A 229 -9.48 11.66 -8.88
C VAL A 229 -10.09 11.73 -10.25
N VAL A 230 -11.39 11.46 -10.32
CA VAL A 230 -12.18 11.64 -11.54
C VAL A 230 -13.24 12.68 -11.25
N VAL A 231 -13.17 13.79 -11.98
CA VAL A 231 -14.16 14.86 -11.95
C VAL A 231 -15.05 14.72 -13.18
N ARG A 232 -16.37 14.84 -13.02
CA ARG A 232 -17.32 14.79 -14.14
C ARG A 232 -18.27 15.99 -14.12
N ASP A 233 -18.71 16.40 -15.29
CA ASP A 233 -19.78 17.38 -15.45
C ASP A 233 -21.16 16.79 -15.13
N GLN A 234 -22.22 17.60 -15.26
CA GLN A 234 -23.59 17.20 -14.90
C GLN A 234 -24.10 16.04 -15.76
N ASN A 235 -23.60 15.92 -17.00
CA ASN A 235 -23.97 14.86 -17.93
C ASN A 235 -23.05 13.62 -17.80
N GLY A 236 -22.14 13.62 -16.83
CA GLY A 236 -21.26 12.49 -16.53
C GLY A 236 -20.00 12.42 -17.40
N HIS A 237 -19.70 13.41 -18.24
CA HIS A 237 -18.46 13.43 -19.01
C HIS A 237 -17.29 13.83 -18.12
N ALA A 238 -16.14 13.18 -18.27
CA ALA A 238 -14.94 13.50 -17.50
C ALA A 238 -14.42 14.90 -17.86
N ILE A 239 -13.92 15.61 -16.85
CA ILE A 239 -13.26 16.91 -17.00
C ILE A 239 -11.78 16.69 -16.73
N MET A 240 -10.94 17.06 -17.68
CA MET A 240 -9.48 16.98 -17.54
C MET A 240 -8.92 18.24 -16.87
N ASP A 241 -7.72 18.12 -16.29
CA ASP A 241 -6.94 19.23 -15.74
C ASP A 241 -7.66 20.09 -14.69
N VAL A 242 -8.63 19.50 -13.97
CA VAL A 242 -9.30 20.16 -12.85
C VAL A 242 -8.35 20.18 -11.64
N PRO A 243 -8.04 21.35 -11.06
CA PRO A 243 -7.28 21.41 -9.82
C PRO A 243 -8.09 20.79 -8.69
N VAL A 244 -7.54 19.74 -8.09
CA VAL A 244 -8.16 19.02 -6.97
C VAL A 244 -7.22 19.07 -5.77
N VAL A 245 -7.80 19.32 -4.59
CA VAL A 245 -7.11 19.28 -3.32
C VAL A 245 -7.50 18.01 -2.60
N ILE A 246 -6.52 17.17 -2.26
CA ILE A 246 -6.73 15.99 -1.41
C ILE A 246 -6.27 16.33 0.00
N THR A 247 -7.14 16.11 0.98
CA THR A 247 -6.88 16.37 2.39
C THR A 247 -7.04 15.10 3.22
N SER A 248 -6.35 15.07 4.36
CA SER A 248 -6.50 14.06 5.39
C SER A 248 -7.02 14.75 6.65
N SER A 249 -8.02 14.16 7.31
CA SER A 249 -8.49 14.65 8.60
C SER A 249 -7.45 14.53 9.71
N ASN A 250 -6.43 13.68 9.53
CA ASN A 250 -5.33 13.52 10.47
C ASN A 250 -4.00 13.28 9.70
N PRO A 251 -3.30 14.35 9.29
CA PRO A 251 -2.05 14.26 8.52
C PRO A 251 -0.89 13.58 9.26
N GLN A 252 -0.98 13.44 10.59
CA GLN A 252 0.02 12.72 11.40
C GLN A 252 -0.17 11.21 11.36
N VAL A 253 -1.38 10.74 11.03
CA VAL A 253 -1.71 9.31 10.83
C VAL A 253 -1.58 8.95 9.36
N VAL A 254 -2.22 9.71 8.47
CA VAL A 254 -2.15 9.52 7.02
C VAL A 254 -1.80 10.85 6.34
N ALA A 255 -0.63 10.91 5.71
CA ALA A 255 -0.16 12.09 5.00
C ALA A 255 -0.46 12.02 3.49
N ILE A 256 -0.72 13.18 2.89
CA ILE A 256 -0.82 13.36 1.44
C ILE A 256 0.51 13.92 0.93
N GLU A 257 1.23 13.13 0.14
CA GLU A 257 2.49 13.48 -0.49
C GLU A 257 2.31 13.63 -2.00
N ARG A 258 3.02 14.58 -2.62
CA ARG A 258 3.04 14.78 -4.10
C ARG A 258 1.63 14.80 -4.74
N SER A 259 0.66 15.38 -4.04
CA SER A 259 -0.76 15.53 -4.44
C SER A 259 -1.56 14.25 -4.73
N SER A 260 -0.95 13.06 -4.69
CA SER A 260 -1.57 11.79 -5.10
C SER A 260 -1.05 10.56 -4.35
N MET A 261 0.06 10.69 -3.61
CA MET A 261 0.63 9.59 -2.85
C MET A 261 0.18 9.69 -1.40
N ILE A 262 -0.60 8.73 -0.95
CA ILE A 262 -1.07 8.61 0.42
C ILE A 262 -0.08 7.74 1.18
N ARG A 263 0.36 8.17 2.37
CA ARG A 263 1.29 7.40 3.21
C ARG A 263 0.78 7.27 4.64
N ALA A 264 0.79 6.05 5.15
CA ALA A 264 0.49 5.73 6.53
C ALA A 264 1.72 5.97 7.42
N LEU A 265 1.61 6.89 8.37
CA LEU A 265 2.70 7.37 9.22
C LEU A 265 2.62 6.85 10.65
N ARG A 266 1.42 6.81 11.22
CA ARG A 266 1.18 6.42 12.61
C ARG A 266 -0.12 5.64 12.70
N ALA A 267 -0.26 4.79 13.70
CA ALA A 267 -1.52 4.12 13.95
C ALA A 267 -2.62 5.09 14.37
N GLY A 268 -3.85 4.74 14.01
CA GLY A 268 -5.04 5.54 14.24
C GLY A 268 -5.93 5.61 13.01
N ASP A 269 -6.91 6.49 13.05
CA ASP A 269 -7.88 6.68 11.98
C ASP A 269 -7.69 8.03 11.28
N ALA A 270 -7.88 8.04 9.97
CA ALA A 270 -7.95 9.26 9.18
C ALA A 270 -9.02 9.12 8.09
N THR A 271 -9.63 10.24 7.71
CA THR A 271 -10.55 10.32 6.57
C THR A 271 -9.89 11.11 5.46
N ILE A 272 -9.81 10.51 4.28
CA ILE A 272 -9.30 11.14 3.07
C ILE A 272 -10.46 11.71 2.28
N THR A 273 -10.34 12.98 1.90
CA THR A 273 -11.34 13.69 1.10
C THR A 273 -10.65 14.47 0.00
N ALA A 274 -11.18 14.40 -1.22
CA ALA A 274 -10.78 15.23 -2.33
C ALA A 274 -11.87 16.25 -2.68
N SER A 275 -11.50 17.49 -2.98
CA SER A 275 -12.41 18.57 -3.35
C SER A 275 -11.89 19.40 -4.52
N VAL A 276 -12.81 19.88 -5.35
CA VAL A 276 -12.53 20.96 -6.31
C VAL A 276 -12.74 22.31 -5.59
N PRO A 277 -11.83 23.29 -5.71
CA PRO A 277 -12.08 24.64 -5.20
C PRO A 277 -13.39 25.22 -5.73
N ASN A 278 -14.30 25.61 -4.82
CA ASN A 278 -15.65 26.09 -5.14
C ASN A 278 -16.51 25.09 -5.94
N GLY A 279 -16.26 23.79 -5.81
CA GLY A 279 -16.97 22.74 -6.56
C GLY A 279 -17.32 21.53 -5.70
N PRO A 280 -17.51 20.34 -6.32
CA PRO A 280 -17.90 19.14 -5.61
C PRO A 280 -16.77 18.58 -4.74
N THR A 281 -17.17 17.86 -3.70
CA THR A 281 -16.32 17.10 -2.80
C THR A 281 -16.64 15.63 -2.94
N SER A 282 -15.63 14.76 -2.87
CA SER A 282 -15.82 13.30 -2.85
C SER A 282 -16.50 12.84 -1.56
N PRO A 283 -17.17 11.67 -1.59
CA PRO A 283 -17.48 10.96 -0.36
C PRO A 283 -16.22 10.72 0.49
N PRO A 284 -16.29 10.89 1.82
CA PRO A 284 -15.16 10.64 2.71
C PRO A 284 -14.74 9.17 2.65
N HIS A 285 -13.44 8.91 2.54
CA HIS A 285 -12.87 7.57 2.59
C HIS A 285 -12.11 7.37 3.90
N ARG A 286 -12.59 6.47 4.77
CA ARG A 286 -11.99 6.20 6.09
C ARG A 286 -10.87 5.18 5.96
N VAL A 287 -9.70 5.51 6.50
CA VAL A 287 -8.51 4.65 6.54
C VAL A 287 -8.13 4.38 8.00
N VAL A 288 -7.97 3.11 8.34
CA VAL A 288 -7.44 2.64 9.63
C VAL A 288 -5.99 2.23 9.45
N VAL A 289 -5.09 2.85 10.20
CA VAL A 289 -3.68 2.48 10.21
C VAL A 289 -3.37 1.63 11.44
N GLY A 290 -2.91 0.40 11.21
CA GLY A 290 -2.38 -0.48 12.25
C GLY A 290 -0.85 -0.41 12.38
N THR A 291 -0.32 -0.96 13.47
CA THR A 291 1.13 -0.99 13.75
C THR A 291 1.81 -2.30 13.38
N ARG A 292 1.06 -3.31 12.96
CA ARG A 292 1.59 -4.67 12.77
C ARG A 292 1.49 -5.09 11.32
N ARG A 293 2.63 -5.48 10.75
CA ARG A 293 2.77 -6.02 9.40
C ARG A 293 3.08 -7.50 9.50
N LEU A 294 2.23 -8.33 8.92
CA LEU A 294 2.60 -9.71 8.64
C LEU A 294 3.59 -9.71 7.47
N GLU A 295 4.76 -10.31 7.69
CA GLU A 295 5.80 -10.40 6.68
C GLU A 295 5.72 -11.74 5.93
N PRO A 296 6.04 -11.77 4.63
CA PRO A 296 6.27 -13.02 3.94
C PRO A 296 7.49 -13.73 4.54
N ILE A 297 7.43 -15.07 4.63
CA ILE A 297 8.54 -15.87 5.15
C ILE A 297 9.45 -16.24 3.97
N PRO A 298 10.73 -15.81 3.96
CA PRO A 298 11.70 -16.25 2.96
C PRO A 298 11.79 -17.78 2.88
N PRO A 299 11.92 -18.38 1.67
CA PRO A 299 11.98 -19.84 1.53
C PRO A 299 13.07 -20.51 2.38
N PHE A 300 14.22 -19.84 2.57
CA PHE A 300 15.31 -20.33 3.41
C PHE A 300 14.92 -20.43 4.89
N LEU A 301 14.16 -19.45 5.40
CA LEU A 301 13.64 -19.43 6.77
C LEU A 301 12.48 -20.42 6.97
N ALA A 302 11.67 -20.65 5.94
CA ALA A 302 10.55 -21.58 5.97
C ALA A 302 10.96 -23.06 5.92
N THR A 303 12.20 -23.36 5.52
CA THR A 303 12.65 -24.74 5.27
C THR A 303 13.70 -25.16 6.30
N PRO A 304 13.40 -26.14 7.19
CA PRO A 304 14.38 -26.64 8.14
C PRO A 304 15.46 -27.46 7.46
N ALA A 305 16.65 -27.53 8.06
CA ALA A 305 17.72 -28.39 7.58
C ALA A 305 17.26 -29.84 7.44
N ALA A 306 17.51 -30.42 6.26
CA ALA A 306 17.03 -31.75 5.93
C ALA A 306 17.60 -32.81 6.87
N ASN A 307 16.75 -33.77 7.25
CA ASN A 307 17.07 -34.89 8.12
C ASN A 307 17.55 -34.49 9.53
N ALA A 308 17.25 -33.28 10.02
CA ALA A 308 17.51 -32.94 11.41
C ALA A 308 16.81 -33.90 12.38
N SER A 309 17.40 -34.16 13.55
CA SER A 309 16.79 -35.02 14.58
C SER A 309 15.56 -34.36 15.21
N TRP A 310 15.61 -33.05 15.41
CA TRP A 310 14.48 -32.24 15.88
C TRP A 310 14.26 -31.05 14.98
N GLU A 311 12.99 -30.79 14.67
CA GLU A 311 12.59 -29.53 14.08
C GLU A 311 12.36 -28.50 15.20
N ILE A 312 12.82 -27.28 15.00
CA ILE A 312 12.63 -26.14 15.90
C ILE A 312 11.69 -25.14 15.24
N PRO A 313 10.38 -25.14 15.58
CA PRO A 313 9.46 -24.17 15.01
C PRO A 313 9.62 -22.81 15.72
N VAL A 314 9.75 -21.75 14.93
CA VAL A 314 10.09 -20.40 15.40
C VAL A 314 9.02 -19.38 15.01
N VAL A 315 8.74 -18.45 15.91
CA VAL A 315 8.03 -17.20 15.59
C VAL A 315 9.00 -16.03 15.71
N ILE A 316 9.05 -15.19 14.69
CA ILE A 316 9.90 -13.99 14.68
C ILE A 316 9.03 -12.75 14.89
N ILE A 317 9.48 -11.88 15.80
CA ILE A 317 8.84 -10.61 16.13
C ILE A 317 9.88 -9.51 15.96
N ARG A 318 9.63 -8.54 15.07
CA ARG A 318 10.55 -7.43 14.79
C ARG A 318 9.95 -6.13 15.31
N TYR A 319 10.56 -5.51 16.31
CA TYR A 319 10.16 -4.21 16.83
C TYR A 319 10.97 -3.11 16.15
N LEU A 320 10.34 -2.30 15.29
CA LEU A 320 10.96 -1.17 14.61
C LEU A 320 10.29 0.14 15.07
N PRO A 321 10.77 0.75 16.16
CA PRO A 321 10.14 1.95 16.71
C PRO A 321 10.22 3.08 15.67
N THR A 322 9.14 3.83 15.48
CA THR A 322 9.11 4.95 14.55
C THR A 322 8.25 6.08 15.07
N LEU A 323 8.71 7.31 14.84
CA LEU A 323 7.96 8.52 15.15
C LEU A 323 7.24 9.09 13.93
N ASP A 324 7.62 8.67 12.73
CA ASP A 324 7.19 9.30 11.48
C ASP A 324 6.70 8.31 10.41
N GLY A 325 6.73 7.00 10.70
CA GLY A 325 6.34 5.92 9.80
C GLY A 325 7.22 5.77 8.56
N ARG A 326 8.40 6.40 8.55
CA ARG A 326 9.36 6.35 7.43
C ARG A 326 10.71 5.82 7.87
N ARG A 327 11.15 6.22 9.06
CA ARG A 327 12.47 5.88 9.60
C ARG A 327 12.34 5.24 10.97
N VAL A 328 13.32 4.41 11.29
CA VAL A 328 13.48 3.95 12.68
C VAL A 328 13.83 5.16 13.54
N ASP A 329 13.24 5.22 14.74
CA ASP A 329 13.59 6.20 15.76
C ASP A 329 15.02 5.95 16.22
N SER A 330 15.97 6.68 15.61
CA SER A 330 17.39 6.47 15.83
C SER A 330 17.88 6.90 17.22
N VAL A 331 17.11 7.74 17.91
CA VAL A 331 17.45 8.14 19.28
C VAL A 331 17.22 6.98 20.23
N GLU A 332 16.07 6.32 20.09
CA GLU A 332 15.75 5.16 20.90
C GLU A 332 16.55 3.92 20.47
N ALA A 333 16.53 3.58 19.18
CA ALA A 333 17.09 2.33 18.68
C ALA A 333 18.62 2.34 18.48
N SER A 334 19.27 3.50 18.64
CA SER A 334 20.69 3.71 18.34
C SER A 334 21.12 3.28 16.92
N MET A 335 20.17 3.24 15.97
CA MET A 335 20.40 2.87 14.57
C MET A 335 19.65 3.81 13.64
N ARG A 336 20.29 4.22 12.54
CA ARG A 336 19.68 5.04 11.49
C ARG A 336 19.31 4.17 10.29
N GLY A 337 18.17 4.48 9.67
CA GLY A 337 17.71 3.83 8.45
C GLY A 337 16.24 4.13 8.18
N THR A 338 15.80 3.93 6.95
CA THR A 338 14.38 3.78 6.65
C THR A 338 13.86 2.45 7.21
N LEU A 339 12.55 2.36 7.45
CA LEU A 339 11.94 1.12 7.92
C LEU A 339 12.23 -0.06 6.98
N ASP A 340 12.18 0.18 5.67
CA ASP A 340 12.43 -0.84 4.65
C ASP A 340 13.89 -1.34 4.66
N GLU A 341 14.85 -0.43 4.81
CA GLU A 341 16.28 -0.78 4.92
C GLU A 341 16.54 -1.65 6.15
N VAL A 342 15.98 -1.29 7.31
CA VAL A 342 16.19 -2.05 8.55
C VAL A 342 15.47 -3.41 8.50
N ARG A 343 14.24 -3.50 7.96
CA ARG A 343 13.56 -4.80 7.73
C ARG A 343 14.36 -5.71 6.81
N SER A 344 14.92 -5.16 5.73
CA SER A 344 15.74 -5.91 4.78
C SER A 344 17.03 -6.41 5.43
N ARG A 345 17.68 -5.57 6.24
CA ARG A 345 18.84 -5.97 7.06
C ARG A 345 18.50 -7.13 7.99
N ILE A 346 17.43 -7.01 8.78
CA ILE A 346 17.03 -8.04 9.74
C ILE A 346 16.79 -9.38 9.04
N THR A 347 16.13 -9.37 7.86
CA THR A 347 15.89 -10.59 7.09
C THR A 347 17.21 -11.31 6.72
N VAL A 348 18.24 -10.56 6.31
CA VAL A 348 19.56 -11.15 6.04
C VAL A 348 20.20 -11.73 7.31
N LEU A 349 20.07 -11.04 8.45
CA LEU A 349 20.60 -11.54 9.72
C LEU A 349 19.89 -12.81 10.18
N GLU A 350 18.57 -12.89 10.04
CA GLU A 350 17.77 -14.09 10.37
C GLU A 350 18.23 -15.32 9.58
N GLU A 351 18.46 -15.17 8.27
CA GLU A 351 18.96 -16.28 7.43
C GLU A 351 20.34 -16.75 7.91
N ARG A 352 21.22 -15.82 8.30
CA ARG A 352 22.54 -16.15 8.82
C ARG A 352 22.47 -16.82 10.20
N VAL A 353 21.65 -16.31 11.12
CA VAL A 353 21.41 -16.92 12.44
C VAL A 353 20.91 -18.35 12.26
N LYS A 354 19.86 -18.55 11.45
CA LYS A 354 19.35 -19.88 11.12
C LYS A 354 20.45 -20.80 10.57
N PHE A 355 21.21 -20.31 9.58
CA PHE A 355 22.33 -21.07 9.00
C PHE A 355 23.34 -21.50 10.06
N MET A 356 23.78 -20.57 10.91
CA MET A 356 24.78 -20.82 11.94
C MET A 356 24.32 -21.87 12.96
N LEU A 357 23.06 -21.83 13.38
CA LEU A 357 22.51 -22.78 14.36
C LEU A 357 22.35 -24.18 13.76
N GLU A 358 21.85 -24.28 12.52
CA GLU A 358 21.69 -25.56 11.83
C GLU A 358 23.05 -26.19 11.50
N GLU A 359 23.97 -25.40 10.93
CA GLU A 359 25.33 -25.83 10.60
C GLU A 359 26.12 -26.17 11.86
N GLY A 360 26.02 -25.35 12.91
CA GLY A 360 26.62 -25.59 14.22
C GLY A 360 26.20 -26.92 14.84
N SER A 361 24.97 -27.38 14.57
CA SER A 361 24.45 -28.64 15.13
C SER A 361 24.95 -29.91 14.44
N ARG A 362 25.74 -29.79 13.37
CA ARG A 362 26.37 -30.91 12.65
C ARG A 362 27.63 -31.34 13.39
N PHE A 363 27.53 -32.41 14.17
CA PHE A 363 28.68 -32.90 14.93
C PHE A 363 29.87 -33.18 14.00
N ARG A 364 30.97 -32.45 14.21
CA ARG A 364 32.21 -32.49 13.40
C ARG A 364 31.99 -32.21 11.91
N GLY A 365 30.98 -31.42 11.55
CA GLY A 365 30.64 -31.10 10.14
C GLY A 365 31.81 -30.53 9.33
N TYR A 366 32.71 -29.77 9.97
CA TYR A 366 33.95 -29.25 9.36
C TYR A 366 34.95 -30.35 8.93
N ARG A 367 34.81 -31.58 9.43
CA ARG A 367 35.63 -32.76 9.05
C ARG A 367 34.84 -33.77 8.22
N ASP A 368 33.53 -33.84 8.42
CA ASP A 368 32.64 -34.76 7.73
C ASP A 368 31.48 -33.99 7.09
N ALA A 369 31.58 -33.76 5.79
CA ALA A 369 30.54 -33.09 5.01
C ALA A 369 29.22 -33.89 4.95
N THR A 370 29.23 -35.18 5.32
CA THR A 370 28.03 -36.03 5.39
C THR A 370 27.35 -36.00 6.76
N ALA A 371 28.00 -35.43 7.79
CA ALA A 371 27.44 -35.31 9.13
C ALA A 371 26.09 -34.60 9.08
N LEU A 372 25.04 -35.20 9.62
CA LEU A 372 23.69 -34.63 9.60
C LEU A 372 23.48 -33.65 10.77
N PRO A 373 22.67 -32.60 10.59
CA PRO A 373 22.36 -31.66 11.66
C PRO A 373 21.53 -32.33 12.75
N SER A 374 21.69 -31.86 13.99
CA SER A 374 20.85 -32.30 15.10
C SER A 374 19.55 -31.52 15.16
N VAL A 375 19.57 -30.23 14.83
CA VAL A 375 18.39 -29.34 14.81
C VAL A 375 18.18 -28.70 13.44
N GLY A 376 16.92 -28.53 13.06
CA GLY A 376 16.50 -27.86 11.83
C GLY A 376 15.43 -26.82 12.15
N TYR A 377 15.68 -25.56 11.84
CA TYR A 377 14.83 -24.43 12.23
C TYR A 377 13.77 -24.17 11.17
N ARG A 378 12.51 -24.01 11.58
CA ARG A 378 11.41 -23.66 10.67
C ARG A 378 10.66 -22.45 11.18
N VAL A 379 10.80 -21.33 10.49
CA VAL A 379 10.03 -20.11 10.80
C VAL A 379 8.59 -20.29 10.34
N LEU A 380 7.65 -20.13 11.27
CA LEU A 380 6.21 -20.28 11.02
C LEU A 380 5.48 -18.95 10.85
N HIS A 381 6.04 -17.88 11.40
CA HIS A 381 5.41 -16.58 11.44
C HIS A 381 6.46 -15.48 11.60
N ILE A 382 6.31 -14.39 10.87
CA ILE A 382 7.12 -13.18 11.02
C ILE A 382 6.17 -11.99 11.11
N VAL A 383 6.26 -11.22 12.18
CA VAL A 383 5.50 -9.98 12.34
C VAL A 383 6.45 -8.82 12.64
N THR A 384 6.30 -7.73 11.90
CA THR A 384 6.95 -6.45 12.21
C THR A 384 5.97 -5.54 12.95
N VAL A 385 6.42 -4.95 14.04
CA VAL A 385 5.69 -4.05 14.92
C VAL A 385 6.35 -2.67 14.88
N TYR A 386 5.59 -1.63 14.53
CA TYR A 386 6.07 -0.24 14.42
C TYR A 386 5.87 0.58 15.70
N GLU A 387 5.88 -0.08 16.85
CA GLU A 387 5.73 0.51 18.17
C GLU A 387 7.07 0.49 18.90
N HIS A 388 7.22 1.39 19.87
CA HIS A 388 8.27 1.28 20.87
C HIS A 388 7.97 0.12 21.84
N PHE A 389 9.01 -0.43 22.47
CA PHE A 389 8.80 -1.35 23.57
C PHE A 389 7.98 -0.73 24.69
N THR A 390 7.12 -1.55 25.30
CA THR A 390 6.50 -1.21 26.58
C THR A 390 7.43 -1.65 27.70
N ARG A 391 7.51 -0.85 28.77
CA ARG A 391 8.29 -1.16 29.98
C ARG A 391 7.72 -2.39 30.68
N GLY A 392 8.54 -3.42 30.80
CA GLY A 392 8.30 -4.56 31.68
C GLY A 392 8.90 -4.31 33.06
N GLN A 393 9.45 -5.37 33.66
CA GLN A 393 10.14 -5.31 34.94
C GLN A 393 11.39 -4.41 34.86
N GLU A 394 11.68 -3.69 35.93
CA GLU A 394 12.94 -2.94 36.07
C GLU A 394 14.12 -3.91 36.18
N VAL A 395 15.23 -3.57 35.52
CA VAL A 395 16.43 -4.40 35.52
C VAL A 395 17.05 -4.39 36.93
N PRO A 396 17.21 -5.56 37.59
CA PRO A 396 17.61 -5.60 39.00
C PRO A 396 18.97 -4.95 39.31
N TRP A 397 19.90 -5.00 38.35
CA TRP A 397 21.26 -4.47 38.48
C TRP A 397 21.45 -3.09 37.85
N ASN A 398 20.45 -2.56 37.13
CA ASN A 398 20.55 -1.25 36.48
C ASN A 398 19.25 -0.43 36.66
N ARG A 399 19.17 0.29 37.79
CA ARG A 399 18.00 1.10 38.13
C ARG A 399 17.73 2.16 37.08
N GLY A 400 16.45 2.34 36.71
CA GLY A 400 16.02 3.22 35.64
C GLY A 400 15.98 2.57 34.25
N HIS A 401 16.52 1.36 34.11
CA HIS A 401 16.42 0.54 32.91
C HIS A 401 15.37 -0.57 33.08
N TYR A 402 14.74 -0.96 31.98
CA TYR A 402 13.62 -1.90 31.98
C TYR A 402 13.85 -2.99 30.93
N PHE A 403 13.41 -4.20 31.25
CA PHE A 403 13.20 -5.22 30.23
C PHE A 403 12.00 -4.84 29.35
N PRO A 404 11.92 -5.31 28.09
CA PRO A 404 10.67 -5.28 27.35
C PRO A 404 9.58 -6.06 28.08
N ASP A 405 8.34 -5.59 28.02
CA ASP A 405 7.18 -6.32 28.57
C ASP A 405 6.87 -7.56 27.71
N TYR A 406 7.52 -8.68 28.05
CA TYR A 406 7.36 -9.93 27.30
C TYR A 406 5.97 -10.55 27.44
N HIS A 407 5.24 -10.31 28.54
CA HIS A 407 3.85 -10.75 28.63
C HIS A 407 3.00 -10.08 27.56
N ARG A 408 3.12 -8.76 27.40
CA ARG A 408 2.41 -8.05 26.34
C ARG A 408 2.88 -8.44 24.95
N ILE A 409 4.19 -8.58 24.73
CA ILE A 409 4.75 -8.98 23.42
C ILE A 409 4.23 -10.36 23.01
N LEU A 410 4.22 -11.32 23.94
CA LEU A 410 3.81 -12.69 23.66
C LEU A 410 2.28 -12.85 23.57
N GLU A 411 1.51 -12.12 24.39
CA GLU A 411 0.06 -12.03 24.24
C GLU A 411 -0.31 -11.45 22.87
N ALA A 412 0.33 -10.33 22.50
CA ALA A 412 0.19 -9.69 21.21
C ALA A 412 0.47 -10.63 20.02
N ALA A 413 1.48 -11.50 20.15
CA ALA A 413 1.85 -12.47 19.13
C ALA A 413 0.98 -13.74 19.17
N ASN A 414 0.00 -13.85 20.08
CA ASN A 414 -0.79 -15.05 20.33
C ASN A 414 0.09 -16.27 20.66
N ALA A 415 1.13 -16.05 21.48
CA ALA A 415 2.16 -17.04 21.78
C ALA A 415 1.61 -18.35 22.35
N ARG A 416 0.54 -18.30 23.15
CA ARG A 416 -0.12 -19.51 23.68
C ARG A 416 -0.52 -20.45 22.55
N THR A 417 -1.18 -19.94 21.51
CA THR A 417 -1.61 -20.75 20.37
C THR A 417 -0.40 -21.34 19.64
N TRP A 418 0.63 -20.53 19.43
CA TRP A 418 1.86 -20.97 18.78
C TRP A 418 2.58 -22.08 19.54
N VAL A 419 2.75 -21.94 20.85
CA VAL A 419 3.44 -22.91 21.70
C VAL A 419 2.60 -24.17 21.89
N GLU A 420 1.36 -24.03 22.38
CA GLU A 420 0.55 -25.16 22.81
C GLU A 420 -0.03 -25.95 21.61
N GLN A 421 -0.39 -25.28 20.52
CA GLN A 421 -1.06 -25.91 19.37
C GLN A 421 -0.15 -26.11 18.16
N ARG A 422 0.84 -25.23 17.94
CA ARG A 422 1.76 -25.32 16.79
C ARG A 422 3.17 -25.82 17.15
N GLY A 423 3.44 -26.04 18.44
CA GLY A 423 4.71 -26.59 18.92
C GLY A 423 5.89 -25.64 18.76
N VAL A 424 5.65 -24.33 18.73
CA VAL A 424 6.72 -23.32 18.70
C VAL A 424 7.61 -23.47 19.94
N LYS A 425 8.90 -23.57 19.68
CA LYS A 425 9.95 -23.75 20.70
C LYS A 425 10.71 -22.46 20.96
N GLU A 426 10.75 -21.56 19.98
CA GLU A 426 11.49 -20.32 20.11
C GLU A 426 10.73 -19.09 19.57
N PHE A 427 10.90 -17.98 20.27
CA PHE A 427 10.55 -16.64 19.80
C PHE A 427 11.81 -15.82 19.59
N TRP A 428 12.01 -15.33 18.37
CA TRP A 428 13.13 -14.45 18.04
C TRP A 428 12.64 -13.01 18.01
N VAL A 429 12.99 -12.23 19.03
CA VAL A 429 12.54 -10.85 19.18
C VAL A 429 13.65 -9.91 18.76
N TRP A 430 13.61 -9.48 17.50
CA TRP A 430 14.49 -8.44 16.98
C TRP A 430 14.05 -7.07 17.49
N GLY A 431 14.79 -6.53 18.44
CA GLY A 431 14.58 -5.22 19.05
C GLY A 431 15.88 -4.42 19.13
N TYR A 432 15.95 -3.55 20.13
CA TYR A 432 17.04 -2.61 20.34
C TYR A 432 17.35 -2.49 21.83
N HIS A 433 18.57 -2.03 22.13
CA HIS A 433 18.93 -1.52 23.45
C HIS A 433 18.92 0.00 23.41
N SER A 434 18.52 0.63 24.51
CA SER A 434 18.52 2.08 24.66
C SER A 434 18.99 2.49 26.05
N GLU A 435 19.04 3.79 26.33
CA GLU A 435 19.26 4.30 27.69
C GLU A 435 18.18 3.86 28.70
N LYS A 436 17.08 3.25 28.24
CA LYS A 436 15.96 2.81 29.08
C LYS A 436 15.62 1.33 28.94
N PHE A 437 16.01 0.69 27.84
CA PHE A 437 15.70 -0.71 27.58
C PHE A 437 16.95 -1.58 27.50
N GLU A 438 16.95 -2.64 28.28
CA GLU A 438 17.91 -3.74 28.17
C GLU A 438 17.14 -4.98 27.78
N GLN A 439 17.44 -5.55 26.61
CA GLN A 439 16.83 -6.81 26.21
C GLN A 439 17.63 -7.97 26.83
N PRO A 440 16.99 -8.95 27.51
CA PRO A 440 17.67 -10.16 27.92
C PRO A 440 18.10 -10.96 26.67
N GLU A 441 19.30 -11.51 26.72
CA GLU A 441 19.87 -12.30 25.62
C GLU A 441 19.01 -13.52 25.32
N SER A 442 18.64 -14.25 26.37
CA SER A 442 17.70 -15.37 26.35
C SER A 442 16.85 -15.43 27.62
N ASN A 443 15.61 -15.89 27.48
CA ASN A 443 14.68 -16.13 28.58
C ASN A 443 13.85 -17.39 28.32
N MET A 444 13.71 -18.31 29.28
CA MET A 444 13.13 -19.63 29.07
C MET A 444 11.93 -19.87 29.98
N SER A 445 10.80 -20.27 29.42
CA SER A 445 9.62 -20.70 30.17
C SER A 445 9.45 -22.20 30.04
N SER A 446 9.32 -22.91 31.17
CA SER A 446 9.20 -24.38 31.19
C SER A 446 8.22 -24.85 32.26
N PRO A 447 7.18 -25.64 31.90
CA PRO A 447 6.26 -26.21 32.88
C PRO A 447 6.90 -27.36 33.68
N VAL A 448 8.04 -27.88 33.25
CA VAL A 448 8.70 -29.04 33.88
C VAL A 448 9.77 -28.61 34.88
N THR A 449 10.52 -27.56 34.56
CA THR A 449 11.73 -27.16 35.33
C THR A 449 11.69 -25.73 35.83
N GLY A 450 10.71 -24.92 35.40
CA GLY A 450 10.76 -23.46 35.56
C GLY A 450 11.86 -22.83 34.71
N ASP A 451 12.21 -21.59 35.01
CA ASP A 451 13.15 -20.80 34.21
C ASP A 451 14.63 -21.25 34.35
N ILE A 452 15.20 -21.70 33.21
CA ILE A 452 16.61 -22.07 33.02
C ILE A 452 17.25 -21.13 31.96
N SER A 453 16.96 -19.85 32.05
CA SER A 453 17.56 -18.81 31.21
C SER A 453 19.02 -18.53 31.56
N ASN A 454 19.75 -17.93 30.62
CA ASN A 454 21.02 -17.26 30.90
C ASN A 454 20.82 -15.94 31.66
N SER A 455 19.69 -15.28 31.42
CA SER A 455 19.35 -14.00 32.04
C SER A 455 18.91 -14.16 33.51
N ALA A 456 18.44 -13.07 34.12
CA ALA A 456 17.82 -13.13 35.45
C ALA A 456 16.74 -14.21 35.48
N ARG A 457 16.85 -15.16 36.40
CA ARG A 457 15.88 -16.25 36.51
C ARG A 457 14.69 -15.83 37.35
N SER A 458 13.54 -15.58 36.70
CA SER A 458 12.27 -15.36 37.38
C SER A 458 11.24 -16.37 36.91
N GLN A 459 10.35 -16.81 37.79
CA GLN A 459 9.31 -17.76 37.41
C GLN A 459 8.09 -17.10 36.76
N ASP A 460 8.06 -15.77 36.69
CA ASP A 460 6.90 -14.97 36.27
C ASP A 460 7.22 -13.89 35.21
N ASP A 461 8.45 -13.83 34.71
CA ASP A 461 8.87 -12.84 33.70
C ASP A 461 8.42 -13.20 32.27
N LEU A 462 8.11 -14.48 32.04
CA LEU A 462 7.42 -15.00 30.86
C LEU A 462 6.10 -15.70 31.21
N PRO A 463 5.11 -15.73 30.30
CA PRO A 463 3.95 -16.61 30.42
C PRO A 463 4.36 -18.09 30.56
N VAL A 464 3.75 -18.81 31.51
CA VAL A 464 3.92 -20.27 31.62
C VAL A 464 2.83 -20.97 30.81
N PHE A 465 3.24 -21.71 29.79
CA PHE A 465 2.37 -22.54 28.95
C PHE A 465 2.57 -24.03 29.24
N ASN A 466 1.77 -24.89 28.61
CA ASN A 466 1.87 -26.35 28.81
C ASN A 466 3.08 -27.01 28.09
N ARG A 467 3.95 -26.22 27.45
CA ARG A 467 5.18 -26.66 26.79
C ARG A 467 6.28 -25.63 26.97
N THR A 468 7.51 -26.10 27.05
CA THR A 468 8.69 -25.24 27.10
C THR A 468 8.91 -24.44 25.83
N TYR A 469 9.30 -23.17 25.98
CA TYR A 469 9.78 -22.32 24.91
C TYR A 469 10.86 -21.34 25.41
N THR A 470 11.66 -20.81 24.48
CA THR A 470 12.70 -19.81 24.76
C THR A 470 12.46 -18.55 23.94
N VAL A 471 12.63 -17.39 24.56
CA VAL A 471 12.64 -16.08 23.91
C VAL A 471 14.08 -15.62 23.79
N TYR A 472 14.50 -15.27 22.57
CA TYR A 472 15.80 -14.67 22.32
C TYR A 472 15.65 -13.19 21.96
N GLY A 473 16.41 -12.35 22.65
CA GLY A 473 16.41 -10.91 22.44
C GLY A 473 17.54 -10.46 21.52
N TYR A 474 17.25 -10.18 20.25
CA TYR A 474 18.26 -9.78 19.29
C TYR A 474 18.28 -8.28 19.06
N ASN A 475 19.46 -7.67 19.11
CA ASN A 475 19.62 -6.27 18.76
C ASN A 475 19.82 -6.09 17.25
N PHE A 476 18.86 -5.52 16.53
CA PHE A 476 18.97 -5.32 15.08
C PHE A 476 20.06 -4.32 14.65
N ALA A 477 20.59 -3.52 15.59
CA ALA A 477 21.74 -2.66 15.36
C ALA A 477 23.09 -3.42 15.36
N ARG A 478 23.07 -4.70 15.79
CA ARG A 478 24.23 -5.60 15.83
C ARG A 478 24.26 -6.52 14.61
N THR A 479 24.97 -7.64 14.70
CA THR A 479 25.14 -8.60 13.62
C THR A 479 24.57 -9.97 14.00
N GLN A 480 24.67 -10.93 13.09
CA GLN A 480 24.32 -12.32 13.36
C GLN A 480 25.20 -12.96 14.45
N ALA A 481 26.42 -12.43 14.68
CA ALA A 481 27.33 -12.96 15.69
C ALA A 481 26.72 -12.80 17.09
N GLU A 482 26.31 -11.59 17.46
CA GLU A 482 25.67 -11.33 18.76
C GLU A 482 24.34 -12.08 18.92
N ALA A 483 23.56 -12.24 17.85
CA ALA A 483 22.33 -13.02 17.91
C ALA A 483 22.60 -14.51 18.22
N VAL A 484 23.63 -15.12 17.63
CA VAL A 484 24.01 -16.52 17.93
C VAL A 484 24.79 -16.65 19.23
N HIS A 485 25.49 -15.60 19.67
CA HIS A 485 26.07 -15.53 21.01
C HIS A 485 24.98 -15.76 22.06
N ASN A 486 23.82 -15.11 21.95
CA ASN A 486 22.69 -15.36 22.86
C ASN A 486 22.26 -16.84 22.92
N HIS A 487 22.32 -17.56 21.79
CA HIS A 487 22.09 -19.01 21.75
C HIS A 487 23.19 -19.78 22.46
N GLY A 488 24.45 -19.40 22.27
CA GLY A 488 25.59 -19.98 22.99
C GLY A 488 25.42 -19.89 24.51
N HIS A 489 24.95 -18.74 24.98
CA HIS A 489 24.63 -18.54 26.39
C HIS A 489 23.46 -19.41 26.89
N GLN A 490 22.40 -19.56 26.08
CA GLN A 490 21.33 -20.47 26.45
C GLN A 490 21.80 -21.93 26.46
N LEU A 491 22.66 -22.34 25.51
CA LEU A 491 23.28 -23.66 25.48
C LEU A 491 24.11 -23.92 26.75
N GLU A 492 24.91 -22.94 27.17
CA GLU A 492 25.67 -23.00 28.43
C GLU A 492 24.77 -23.17 29.65
N ALA A 493 23.67 -22.40 29.71
CA ALA A 493 22.72 -22.45 30.81
C ALA A 493 22.03 -23.83 30.89
N ILE A 494 21.54 -24.37 29.77
CA ILE A 494 20.83 -25.65 29.77
C ILE A 494 21.77 -26.83 29.97
N LEU A 495 22.94 -26.87 29.31
CA LEU A 495 23.89 -27.99 29.47
C LEU A 495 24.53 -27.99 30.85
N GLY A 496 24.86 -26.81 31.38
CA GLY A 496 25.33 -26.63 32.74
C GLY A 496 24.28 -27.00 33.79
N HIS A 497 22.99 -26.87 33.48
CA HIS A 497 21.91 -27.34 34.35
C HIS A 497 21.84 -28.87 34.40
N ILE A 498 22.06 -29.56 33.27
CA ILE A 498 22.01 -31.03 33.20
C ILE A 498 23.17 -31.69 33.94
N ASP A 499 24.40 -31.33 33.59
CA ASP A 499 25.60 -31.82 34.28
C ASP A 499 26.70 -30.74 34.22
N PRO A 500 26.84 -29.92 35.28
CA PRO A 500 27.84 -28.87 35.32
C PRO A 500 29.27 -29.43 35.35
N GLY A 501 29.47 -30.66 35.84
CA GLY A 501 30.80 -31.28 35.85
C GLY A 501 31.25 -31.63 34.44
N ILE A 502 30.39 -32.30 33.66
CA ILE A 502 30.73 -32.64 32.28
C ILE A 502 30.83 -31.39 31.42
N PHE A 503 29.86 -30.47 31.52
CA PHE A 503 29.86 -29.30 30.65
C PHE A 503 30.91 -28.26 31.06
N TRP A 504 30.86 -27.72 32.29
CA TRP A 504 31.76 -26.65 32.69
C TRP A 504 33.18 -27.15 32.97
N THR A 505 33.34 -28.27 33.68
CA THR A 505 34.67 -28.75 34.06
C THR A 505 35.35 -29.49 32.92
N GLU A 506 34.70 -30.50 32.33
CA GLU A 506 35.36 -31.39 31.36
C GLU A 506 35.36 -30.85 29.93
N PHE A 507 34.21 -30.42 29.40
CA PHE A 507 34.10 -29.85 28.05
C PHE A 507 34.76 -28.50 27.95
N VAL A 508 34.18 -27.53 28.65
CA VAL A 508 34.64 -26.14 28.64
C VAL A 508 36.07 -26.02 29.17
N GLY A 509 36.43 -26.74 30.25
CA GLY A 509 37.74 -26.64 30.86
C GLY A 509 37.84 -25.65 32.03
N ARG A 510 36.75 -25.44 32.76
CA ARG A 510 36.72 -24.55 33.93
C ARG A 510 37.37 -25.23 35.13
N SER A 511 38.39 -24.60 35.69
CA SER A 511 39.09 -25.11 36.87
C SER A 511 38.23 -25.01 38.14
N ALA A 512 38.64 -25.69 39.21
CA ALA A 512 38.00 -25.57 40.53
C ALA A 512 38.02 -24.13 41.08
N ALA A 513 38.98 -23.31 40.64
CA ALA A 513 39.06 -21.87 40.94
C ALA A 513 38.22 -21.03 39.95
N ASN A 514 37.26 -21.65 39.27
CA ASN A 514 36.33 -21.00 38.35
C ASN A 514 36.97 -20.32 37.14
N SER A 515 38.25 -20.62 36.87
CA SER A 515 39.07 -19.97 35.84
C SER A 515 39.17 -20.84 34.59
N TYR A 516 39.31 -20.23 33.42
CA TYR A 516 39.46 -20.95 32.16
C TYR A 516 40.82 -21.66 32.06
N THR A 517 40.81 -22.92 31.63
CA THR A 517 42.02 -23.66 31.27
C THR A 517 42.25 -23.56 29.77
N MET A 518 43.26 -22.80 29.37
CA MET A 518 43.65 -22.63 27.96
C MET A 518 43.90 -24.00 27.29
N GLY A 519 43.47 -24.15 26.04
CA GLY A 519 43.59 -25.40 25.28
C GLY A 519 42.44 -26.39 25.51
N ARG A 520 41.41 -26.06 26.28
CA ARG A 520 40.18 -26.88 26.36
C ARG A 520 39.18 -26.51 25.25
N ALA A 521 37.96 -27.01 25.30
CA ALA A 521 36.96 -26.74 24.25
C ALA A 521 36.47 -25.29 24.24
N GLY A 522 36.62 -24.57 25.35
CA GLY A 522 36.17 -23.20 25.44
C GLY A 522 34.66 -23.06 25.64
N TRP A 523 34.21 -21.82 25.71
CA TRP A 523 32.80 -21.45 25.82
C TRP A 523 32.49 -20.31 24.84
N THR A 524 31.27 -19.79 24.84
CA THR A 524 30.81 -18.78 23.87
C THR A 524 31.79 -17.63 23.73
N HIS A 525 32.26 -17.01 24.83
CA HIS A 525 33.23 -15.90 24.81
C HIS A 525 34.69 -16.30 24.62
N MET A 526 35.03 -17.57 24.87
CA MET A 526 36.41 -18.00 25.12
C MET A 526 36.80 -19.15 24.20
N PRO A 527 37.31 -18.85 22.99
CA PRO A 527 38.01 -19.84 22.17
C PRO A 527 39.19 -20.54 22.89
N PRO A 528 39.66 -21.70 22.39
CA PRO A 528 40.76 -22.47 22.98
C PRO A 528 42.03 -21.66 23.27
N ASN A 529 42.29 -20.63 22.48
CA ASN A 529 43.53 -19.87 22.47
C ASN A 529 43.47 -18.50 23.18
N THR A 530 42.38 -18.21 23.90
CA THR A 530 42.20 -16.93 24.60
C THR A 530 42.55 -16.99 26.08
N LEU A 531 42.87 -15.82 26.65
CA LEU A 531 43.08 -15.63 28.09
C LEU A 531 42.10 -14.63 28.72
N THR A 532 41.37 -13.89 27.89
CA THR A 532 40.40 -12.86 28.27
C THR A 532 39.14 -13.02 27.44
N ASP A 533 37.99 -12.70 28.03
CA ASP A 533 36.70 -12.79 27.34
C ASP A 533 36.68 -12.00 26.02
N TYR A 534 35.98 -12.53 25.02
CA TYR A 534 35.73 -11.90 23.71
C TYR A 534 36.94 -11.77 22.78
N ASP A 535 38.05 -12.45 23.06
CA ASP A 535 39.28 -12.38 22.27
C ASP A 535 39.24 -13.27 21.01
N TYR A 536 38.16 -13.14 20.22
CA TYR A 536 37.87 -14.01 19.05
C TYR A 536 38.91 -13.92 17.94
N LEU A 537 39.66 -12.81 17.87
CA LEU A 537 40.65 -12.55 16.83
C LEU A 537 42.07 -12.94 17.25
N ASN A 538 42.23 -13.62 18.38
CA ASN A 538 43.53 -14.08 18.86
C ASN A 538 44.16 -15.06 17.85
N THR A 539 45.36 -14.74 17.38
CA THR A 539 46.11 -15.56 16.41
C THR A 539 47.05 -16.56 17.08
N ARG A 540 47.14 -16.57 18.41
CA ARG A 540 47.98 -17.50 19.17
C ARG A 540 47.60 -18.93 18.84
N ARG A 541 48.61 -19.74 18.51
CA ARG A 541 48.48 -21.18 18.35
C ARG A 541 48.61 -21.85 19.72
N VAL A 542 47.68 -22.74 20.05
CA VAL A 542 47.68 -23.53 21.28
C VAL A 542 47.37 -24.98 20.98
N ALA A 543 47.91 -25.91 21.77
CA ALA A 543 47.46 -27.29 21.73
C ALA A 543 46.09 -27.38 22.41
N SER A 544 45.07 -27.84 21.67
CA SER A 544 43.71 -27.99 22.19
C SER A 544 43.09 -29.33 21.86
N ASP A 545 42.35 -29.90 22.81
CA ASP A 545 41.62 -31.15 22.61
C ASP A 545 40.21 -30.96 22.04
N ILE A 546 39.77 -29.72 21.75
CA ILE A 546 38.42 -29.42 21.25
C ILE A 546 38.00 -30.36 20.12
N ALA A 547 38.93 -30.62 19.21
CA ALA A 547 38.70 -31.35 17.97
C ALA A 547 38.56 -32.89 18.15
N ASP A 548 38.98 -33.45 19.28
CA ASP A 548 38.81 -34.87 19.66
C ASP A 548 38.29 -34.97 21.10
N TRP A 549 37.56 -33.97 21.58
CA TRP A 549 37.20 -33.88 23.00
C TRP A 549 36.45 -35.14 23.48
N ARG A 550 36.84 -35.61 24.67
CA ARG A 550 36.24 -36.73 25.41
C ARG A 550 36.21 -36.37 26.90
N PRO A 551 35.29 -36.96 27.69
CA PRO A 551 35.39 -36.93 29.15
C PRO A 551 36.78 -37.35 29.62
N GLY A 552 37.37 -36.61 30.54
CA GLY A 552 38.75 -36.82 31.01
C GLY A 552 39.87 -36.34 30.06
N GLY A 553 39.55 -35.82 28.87
CA GLY A 553 40.50 -35.24 27.92
C GLY A 553 40.66 -36.04 26.63
N GLY A 554 40.77 -35.32 25.50
CA GLY A 554 41.00 -35.89 24.16
C GLY A 554 42.41 -35.70 23.63
N ALA A 555 42.68 -36.22 22.42
CA ALA A 555 43.92 -35.91 21.72
C ALA A 555 43.98 -34.42 21.34
N THR A 556 45.13 -33.78 21.57
CA THR A 556 45.31 -32.37 21.25
C THR A 556 45.77 -32.17 19.81
N SER A 557 45.26 -31.10 19.19
CA SER A 557 45.75 -30.57 17.91
C SER A 557 46.02 -29.07 18.06
N GLU A 558 46.88 -28.52 17.21
CA GLU A 558 47.10 -27.08 17.19
C GLU A 558 45.82 -26.35 16.73
N VAL A 559 45.40 -25.34 17.50
CA VAL A 559 44.23 -24.50 17.22
C VAL A 559 44.58 -23.01 17.35
N SER A 560 44.02 -22.19 16.46
CA SER A 560 44.11 -20.72 16.45
C SER A 560 42.92 -20.13 15.68
N LEU A 561 42.83 -18.80 15.57
CA LEU A 561 41.88 -18.11 14.66
C LEU A 561 41.81 -18.76 13.27
N GLU A 562 42.94 -19.14 12.69
CA GLU A 562 43.01 -19.73 11.36
C GLU A 562 42.22 -21.05 11.26
N THR A 563 42.12 -21.79 12.38
CA THR A 563 41.41 -23.08 12.44
C THR A 563 39.94 -22.95 12.07
N TRP A 564 39.26 -21.89 12.52
CA TRP A 564 37.85 -21.68 12.20
C TRP A 564 37.61 -20.61 11.14
N ALA A 565 38.43 -19.56 11.04
CA ALA A 565 38.22 -18.47 10.08
C ALA A 565 38.37 -18.90 8.60
N THR A 566 39.15 -19.95 8.35
CA THR A 566 39.40 -20.48 7.00
C THR A 566 38.40 -21.56 6.57
N LEU A 567 37.52 -22.01 7.47
CA LEU A 567 36.54 -23.05 7.14
C LEU A 567 35.59 -22.59 6.02
N PRO A 568 35.38 -23.41 4.97
CA PRO A 568 34.66 -23.02 3.76
C PRO A 568 33.13 -23.17 3.90
N TYR A 569 32.58 -22.63 4.99
CA TYR A 569 31.15 -22.65 5.26
C TYR A 569 30.36 -21.96 4.15
N ARG A 570 29.24 -22.58 3.75
CA ARG A 570 28.34 -22.06 2.69
C ARG A 570 27.36 -21.06 3.28
N TRP A 571 27.85 -19.87 3.58
CA TRP A 571 27.04 -18.75 4.06
C TRP A 571 25.91 -18.39 3.08
N PRO A 572 24.72 -18.01 3.56
CA PRO A 572 23.75 -17.26 2.76
C PRO A 572 24.43 -16.06 2.11
N THR A 573 24.34 -15.95 0.79
CA THR A 573 25.17 -15.01 0.00
C THR A 573 24.67 -13.57 0.04
N ALA A 574 23.46 -13.32 0.55
CA ALA A 574 22.92 -11.98 0.66
C ALA A 574 23.72 -11.15 1.68
N LEU A 575 24.07 -9.91 1.29
CA LEU A 575 24.67 -8.91 2.17
C LEU A 575 23.59 -7.98 2.72
N ALA A 576 23.73 -7.59 3.97
CA ALA A 576 22.85 -6.60 4.55
C ALA A 576 23.05 -5.22 3.87
N PRO A 577 22.04 -4.34 3.84
CA PRO A 577 22.20 -2.97 3.36
C PRO A 577 23.42 -2.28 4.00
N GLY A 578 24.33 -1.77 3.15
CA GLY A 578 25.56 -1.09 3.57
C GLY A 578 26.74 -2.00 3.91
N GLU A 579 26.57 -3.32 3.89
CA GLU A 579 27.61 -4.30 4.20
C GLU A 579 28.44 -4.67 2.96
N ARG A 580 29.79 -4.68 3.09
CA ARG A 580 30.71 -5.06 1.98
C ARG A 580 31.11 -6.53 2.01
N GLN A 581 31.10 -7.12 3.20
CA GLN A 581 31.41 -8.52 3.50
C GLN A 581 30.69 -8.86 4.80
N ILE A 582 30.45 -10.15 5.06
CA ILE A 582 29.80 -10.60 6.30
C ILE A 582 30.54 -10.04 7.52
N ALA A 583 29.90 -9.13 8.25
CA ALA A 583 30.43 -8.52 9.46
C ALA A 583 30.64 -9.57 10.54
N GLN A 584 31.72 -9.47 11.33
CA GLN A 584 32.05 -10.46 12.38
C GLN A 584 32.03 -11.92 11.90
N ARG A 585 32.42 -12.16 10.63
CA ARG A 585 32.45 -13.52 10.07
C ARG A 585 33.32 -14.47 10.88
N ASP A 586 34.50 -14.04 11.30
CA ASP A 586 35.45 -14.93 11.97
C ASP A 586 34.95 -15.37 13.36
N GLU A 587 34.37 -14.44 14.13
CA GLU A 587 33.63 -14.72 15.37
C GLU A 587 32.42 -15.63 15.12
N SER A 588 31.66 -15.35 14.06
CA SER A 588 30.52 -16.19 13.68
C SER A 588 30.95 -17.63 13.36
N GLN A 589 32.11 -17.80 12.71
CA GLN A 589 32.66 -19.13 12.42
C GLN A 589 33.24 -19.83 13.64
N TRP A 590 33.71 -19.07 14.65
CA TRP A 590 34.03 -19.63 15.96
C TRP A 590 32.80 -20.30 16.58
N TYR A 591 31.63 -19.62 16.59
CA TYR A 591 30.41 -20.21 17.15
C TYR A 591 29.99 -21.49 16.42
N ILE A 592 29.99 -21.49 15.09
CA ILE A 592 29.69 -22.70 14.30
C ILE A 592 30.69 -23.81 14.68
N TYR A 593 31.99 -23.51 14.67
CA TYR A 593 33.03 -24.48 15.00
C TYR A 593 32.83 -25.05 16.41
N TRP A 594 32.70 -24.20 17.43
CA TRP A 594 32.48 -24.62 18.82
C TRP A 594 31.25 -25.52 18.98
N MET A 595 30.11 -25.12 18.40
CA MET A 595 28.89 -25.92 18.40
C MET A 595 29.08 -27.29 17.71
N GLN A 596 29.81 -27.34 16.59
CA GLN A 596 30.12 -28.61 15.90
C GLN A 596 31.02 -29.54 16.73
N ASN A 597 31.68 -29.04 17.78
CA ASN A 597 32.50 -29.84 18.69
C ASN A 597 31.71 -30.40 19.89
N MET A 598 30.47 -29.95 20.14
CA MET A 598 29.59 -30.51 21.17
C MET A 598 29.02 -31.88 20.73
N PRO A 599 28.93 -32.90 21.61
CA PRO A 599 28.35 -34.20 21.27
C PRO A 599 26.97 -34.09 20.61
N GLY A 600 26.92 -34.33 19.30
CA GLY A 600 25.70 -34.22 18.51
C GLY A 600 25.22 -35.55 17.94
N ARG A 601 24.38 -35.49 16.92
CA ARG A 601 23.86 -36.69 16.24
C ARG A 601 24.99 -37.58 15.73
N GLY A 602 24.89 -38.88 16.01
CA GLY A 602 25.84 -39.88 15.51
C GLY A 602 27.21 -39.84 16.16
N ASN A 603 27.39 -39.05 17.24
CA ASN A 603 28.63 -39.06 17.99
C ASN A 603 28.92 -40.46 18.56
N GLN A 604 30.20 -40.80 18.66
CA GLN A 604 30.70 -42.07 19.22
C GLN A 604 31.67 -41.81 20.37
N ILE A 605 31.46 -40.71 21.11
CA ILE A 605 32.36 -40.33 22.20
C ILE A 605 32.10 -41.28 23.39
N PRO A 606 33.10 -42.07 23.83
CA PRO A 606 32.94 -42.94 24.98
C PRO A 606 32.83 -42.16 26.29
N ALA A 607 32.10 -42.71 27.24
CA ALA A 607 31.89 -42.17 28.58
C ALA A 607 31.95 -43.29 29.62
N THR A 608 32.18 -42.97 30.89
CA THR A 608 32.14 -43.98 31.96
C THR A 608 30.78 -44.67 32.00
N GLY A 609 30.73 -45.96 31.64
CA GLY A 609 29.51 -46.78 31.59
C GLY A 609 28.70 -46.71 30.28
N GLY A 610 29.14 -45.96 29.25
CA GLY A 610 28.39 -45.78 28.01
C GLY A 610 29.05 -44.82 27.01
N GLY A 611 28.26 -43.95 26.40
CA GLY A 611 28.72 -42.88 25.51
C GLY A 611 28.10 -41.53 25.84
N MET A 612 28.49 -40.48 25.13
CA MET A 612 27.80 -39.18 25.19
C MET A 612 26.45 -39.25 24.48
N THR A 613 25.43 -38.60 25.05
CA THR A 613 24.16 -38.41 24.35
C THR A 613 24.27 -37.34 23.28
N ASN A 614 23.25 -37.20 22.43
CA ASN A 614 23.11 -36.04 21.58
C ASN A 614 22.64 -34.84 22.42
N TRP A 615 23.54 -33.92 22.74
CA TRP A 615 23.27 -32.77 23.61
C TRP A 615 22.24 -31.80 23.02
N TRP A 616 22.06 -31.79 21.70
CA TRP A 616 21.02 -31.00 21.04
C TRP A 616 19.59 -31.47 21.35
N HIS A 617 19.40 -32.60 22.06
CA HIS A 617 18.10 -32.99 22.60
C HIS A 617 17.55 -31.92 23.56
N PHE A 618 18.41 -31.24 24.32
CA PHE A 618 17.97 -30.22 25.29
C PHE A 618 17.45 -28.95 24.62
N THR A 619 17.93 -28.62 23.40
CA THR A 619 17.34 -27.58 22.55
C THR A 619 16.12 -28.12 21.78
N GLY A 620 16.22 -29.36 21.28
CA GLY A 620 15.23 -30.00 20.42
C GLY A 620 13.92 -30.36 21.11
N ASP A 621 13.98 -30.92 22.32
CA ASP A 621 12.81 -31.33 23.11
C ASP A 621 13.15 -31.37 24.60
N TRP A 622 13.28 -30.19 25.21
CA TRP A 622 13.53 -30.05 26.65
C TRP A 622 12.55 -30.84 27.51
N ASP A 623 11.26 -30.70 27.22
CA ASP A 623 10.16 -31.37 27.92
C ASP A 623 10.33 -32.88 27.94
N GLN A 624 10.58 -33.48 26.78
CA GLN A 624 10.80 -34.92 26.67
C GLN A 624 12.11 -35.34 27.34
N ALA A 625 13.19 -34.57 27.16
CA ALA A 625 14.48 -34.85 27.77
C ALA A 625 14.37 -34.90 29.30
N MET A 626 13.63 -33.94 29.90
CA MET A 626 13.45 -33.87 31.36
C MET A 626 12.55 -34.99 31.88
N ARG A 627 11.43 -35.27 31.20
CA ARG A 627 10.51 -36.36 31.59
C ARG A 627 11.13 -37.75 31.43
N SER A 628 12.05 -37.89 30.48
CA SER A 628 12.77 -39.15 30.21
C SER A 628 14.11 -39.23 30.93
N ASP A 629 14.41 -38.26 31.81
CA ASP A 629 15.62 -38.19 32.61
C ASP A 629 16.92 -38.34 31.80
N VAL A 630 16.95 -37.72 30.61
CA VAL A 630 18.11 -37.77 29.72
C VAL A 630 19.27 -37.00 30.34
N GLY A 631 20.45 -37.62 30.43
CA GLY A 631 21.70 -36.96 30.85
C GLY A 631 22.60 -36.59 29.67
N LEU A 632 23.74 -35.96 29.95
CA LEU A 632 24.80 -35.74 28.95
C LEU A 632 25.53 -37.06 28.56
N THR A 633 25.33 -38.12 29.35
CA THR A 633 25.84 -39.49 29.14
C THR A 633 24.70 -40.51 29.03
N THR A 634 24.92 -41.60 28.29
CA THR A 634 23.92 -42.69 28.14
C THR A 634 23.86 -43.58 29.38
N SER A 635 24.95 -43.66 30.14
CA SER A 635 24.98 -44.27 31.47
C SER A 635 24.62 -43.24 32.52
N ARG A 636 23.53 -43.49 33.23
CA ARG A 636 23.41 -43.02 34.61
C ARG A 636 23.75 -44.17 35.53
N SER A 637 24.55 -43.91 36.55
CA SER A 637 24.78 -44.87 37.63
C SER A 637 23.46 -45.13 38.34
N VAL A 638 22.78 -46.20 37.96
CA VAL A 638 21.59 -46.68 38.65
C VAL A 638 22.04 -47.49 39.86
N LEU A 639 21.89 -46.93 41.06
CA LEU A 639 21.97 -47.72 42.29
C LEU A 639 20.71 -48.59 42.35
N THR A 640 20.87 -49.90 42.10
CA THR A 640 19.81 -50.89 42.32
C THR A 640 20.01 -51.50 43.70
N ILE A 641 19.09 -51.23 44.64
CA ILE A 641 19.10 -51.85 45.97
C ILE A 641 18.03 -52.95 45.98
N ARG A 642 18.43 -54.21 46.23
CA ARG A 642 17.52 -55.33 46.54
C ARG A 642 17.51 -55.56 48.05
N ASN A 643 16.34 -55.54 48.67
CA ASN A 643 16.20 -55.87 50.09
C ASN A 643 15.86 -57.36 50.27
N ASP A 644 16.86 -58.21 50.49
CA ASP A 644 16.67 -59.64 50.80
C ASP A 644 16.77 -59.93 52.32
N TYR A 645 16.71 -58.88 53.15
CA TYR A 645 16.71 -58.95 54.61
C TYR A 645 15.27 -59.10 55.15
N HIS A 646 15.07 -59.60 56.37
CA HIS A 646 13.74 -59.76 57.00
C HIS A 646 13.18 -58.47 57.66
N GLY A 647 13.78 -57.31 57.40
CA GLY A 647 13.40 -56.02 57.99
C GLY A 647 13.48 -54.84 57.01
N ASP A 648 13.00 -53.69 57.47
CA ASP A 648 12.81 -52.47 56.68
C ASP A 648 14.12 -51.67 56.51
N ILE A 649 14.41 -51.19 55.30
CA ILE A 649 15.54 -50.30 54.98
C ILE A 649 15.02 -48.90 54.68
N THR A 650 15.44 -47.88 55.44
CA THR A 650 15.01 -46.49 55.23
C THR A 650 15.99 -45.74 54.34
N LEU A 651 15.51 -45.29 53.17
CA LEU A 651 16.25 -44.48 52.21
C LEU A 651 15.88 -43.00 52.38
N SER A 652 16.88 -42.12 52.35
CA SER A 652 16.66 -40.68 52.40
C SER A 652 17.36 -39.96 51.24
N PRO A 653 16.65 -39.06 50.50
CA PRO A 653 15.24 -38.72 50.69
C PRO A 653 14.31 -39.75 50.02
N GLY A 654 13.28 -40.25 50.73
CA GLY A 654 12.08 -40.76 50.05
C GLY A 654 11.54 -42.17 50.29
N GLY A 655 11.82 -42.88 51.39
CA GLY A 655 10.92 -43.96 51.84
C GLY A 655 11.56 -45.22 52.40
N VAL A 656 10.73 -46.20 52.76
CA VAL A 656 11.10 -47.48 53.39
C VAL A 656 10.99 -48.62 52.39
N LEU A 657 12.09 -49.32 52.12
CA LEU A 657 12.16 -50.54 51.31
C LEU A 657 11.89 -51.77 52.18
N ARG A 658 10.86 -52.55 51.82
CA ARG A 658 10.49 -53.79 52.51
C ARG A 658 11.15 -55.03 51.88
N PRO A 659 11.21 -56.17 52.59
CA PRO A 659 11.78 -57.40 52.07
C PRO A 659 11.17 -57.81 50.71
N GLY A 660 12.01 -58.19 49.75
CA GLY A 660 11.65 -58.55 48.38
C GLY A 660 11.39 -57.39 47.42
N GLN A 661 11.48 -56.14 47.88
CA GLN A 661 11.30 -54.95 47.04
C GLN A 661 12.64 -54.48 46.45
N THR A 662 12.55 -53.85 45.27
CA THR A 662 13.67 -53.19 44.59
C THR A 662 13.36 -51.70 44.48
N ALA A 663 14.33 -50.83 44.76
CA ALA A 663 14.22 -49.41 44.43
C ALA A 663 15.38 -48.94 43.56
N THR A 664 15.07 -47.95 42.73
CA THR A 664 16.00 -47.24 41.86
C THR A 664 16.22 -45.85 42.43
N LEU A 665 17.47 -45.51 42.77
CA LEU A 665 17.85 -44.18 43.25
C LEU A 665 18.72 -43.51 42.19
N ALA A 666 18.32 -42.30 41.78
CA ALA A 666 19.10 -41.43 40.91
C ALA A 666 19.60 -40.25 41.75
N THR A 667 20.91 -40.09 41.95
CA THR A 667 21.44 -38.96 42.73
C THR A 667 22.58 -38.23 42.04
N SER A 668 22.57 -36.91 42.17
CA SER A 668 23.58 -35.97 41.67
C SER A 668 24.56 -35.50 42.77
N ALA A 669 24.47 -36.06 43.99
CA ALA A 669 25.22 -35.67 45.18
C ALA A 669 25.63 -36.90 46.03
N PRO A 670 26.57 -36.76 46.99
CA PRO A 670 26.97 -37.84 47.89
C PRO A 670 25.77 -38.41 48.64
N LEU A 671 25.63 -39.74 48.65
CA LEU A 671 24.53 -40.40 49.35
C LEU A 671 24.97 -40.74 50.78
N THR A 672 24.23 -40.27 51.77
CA THR A 672 24.31 -40.80 53.13
C THR A 672 23.36 -41.98 53.24
N VAL A 673 23.91 -43.20 53.34
CA VAL A 673 23.11 -44.39 53.62
C VAL A 673 23.03 -44.53 55.14
N ASN A 674 21.82 -44.42 55.68
CA ASN A 674 21.58 -44.59 57.11
C ASN A 674 21.23 -46.06 57.36
N VAL A 675 22.09 -46.79 58.08
CA VAL A 675 21.85 -48.18 58.44
C VAL A 675 21.47 -48.26 59.91
N TRP A 676 20.28 -48.79 60.20
CA TRP A 676 19.84 -49.07 61.56
C TRP A 676 20.23 -50.49 61.94
N THR A 677 21.12 -50.64 62.92
CA THR A 677 21.47 -51.95 63.48
C THR A 677 20.74 -52.10 64.81
N CYS A 678 19.74 -52.98 64.85
CA CYS A 678 18.96 -53.25 66.05
C CYS A 678 19.36 -54.61 66.64
N GLY A 679 19.87 -54.59 67.87
CA GLY A 679 20.10 -55.78 68.68
C GLY A 679 19.17 -55.83 69.89
N THR A 680 19.30 -56.86 70.73
CA THR A 680 18.50 -57.05 71.95
C THR A 680 18.68 -55.93 72.99
N ALA A 681 19.72 -55.10 72.86
CA ALA A 681 19.99 -53.94 73.72
C ALA A 681 19.55 -52.59 73.11
N GLY A 682 18.82 -52.58 72.00
CA GLY A 682 18.34 -51.39 71.30
C GLY A 682 19.02 -51.14 69.94
N CYS A 683 18.54 -50.11 69.23
CA CYS A 683 19.04 -49.75 67.89
C CYS A 683 20.16 -48.71 67.98
N ARG A 684 21.26 -48.93 67.26
CA ARG A 684 22.34 -47.95 67.12
C ARG A 684 22.42 -47.37 65.70
N TRP A 685 22.83 -46.11 65.67
CA TRP A 685 22.97 -45.28 64.48
C TRP A 685 24.43 -45.31 63.99
N SER A 686 24.63 -45.50 62.69
CA SER A 686 25.95 -45.33 62.05
C SER A 686 25.76 -44.76 60.64
N PRO A 687 26.26 -43.55 60.36
CA PRO A 687 26.19 -42.96 59.04
C PRO A 687 27.30 -43.56 58.17
N PHE A 688 26.96 -43.98 56.96
CA PHE A 688 27.96 -44.36 55.96
C PHE A 688 27.90 -43.40 54.78
N PHE A 689 29.06 -42.82 54.44
CA PHE A 689 29.20 -41.86 53.36
C PHE A 689 29.73 -42.55 52.11
N LEU A 690 28.93 -42.60 51.05
CA LEU A 690 29.36 -43.11 49.75
C LEU A 690 29.85 -41.95 48.88
N GLN A 691 31.01 -42.12 48.24
CA GLN A 691 31.50 -41.12 47.29
C GLN A 691 30.71 -41.21 45.98
N PRO A 692 30.41 -40.06 45.32
CA PRO A 692 29.80 -40.07 44.00
C PRO A 692 30.67 -40.84 42.99
N ARG A 693 30.02 -41.49 42.00
CA ARG A 693 30.68 -42.09 40.81
C ARG A 693 31.65 -43.26 41.08
N GLN A 694 31.49 -44.00 42.18
CA GLN A 694 32.13 -45.31 42.41
C GLN A 694 31.11 -46.47 42.43
N THR A 695 31.53 -47.66 42.02
CA THR A 695 30.74 -48.89 42.13
C THR A 695 31.05 -49.57 43.46
N TYR A 696 30.03 -49.83 44.28
CA TYR A 696 30.17 -50.50 45.56
C TYR A 696 29.41 -51.83 45.54
N LYS A 697 30.07 -52.92 45.94
CA LYS A 697 29.40 -54.19 46.23
C LYS A 697 29.17 -54.27 47.74
N VAL A 698 27.91 -54.34 48.14
CA VAL A 698 27.51 -54.53 49.54
C VAL A 698 27.15 -55.99 49.74
N VAL A 699 27.88 -56.69 50.60
CA VAL A 699 27.63 -58.11 50.93
C VAL A 699 27.43 -58.22 52.43
N LEU A 700 26.33 -58.85 52.85
CA LEU A 700 26.11 -59.21 54.24
C LEU A 700 26.61 -60.65 54.43
N GLN A 701 27.69 -60.85 55.19
CA GLN A 701 28.14 -62.18 55.57
C GLN A 701 27.46 -62.58 56.88
N THR A 702 26.62 -63.61 56.85
CA THR A 702 26.06 -64.19 58.08
C THR A 702 27.07 -65.13 58.72
N GLY A 703 27.86 -64.60 59.66
CA GLY A 703 28.75 -65.36 60.53
C GLY A 703 28.86 -64.70 61.90
N GLY A 704 27.99 -65.08 62.84
CA GLY A 704 28.11 -64.80 64.29
C GLY A 704 27.92 -63.36 64.75
N ASN A 705 28.43 -62.37 64.01
CA ASN A 705 28.25 -60.94 64.23
C ASN A 705 27.82 -60.33 62.89
N ASN A 706 26.64 -59.71 62.84
CA ASN A 706 26.10 -59.09 61.63
C ASN A 706 26.96 -57.89 61.19
N GLU A 707 28.03 -58.13 60.43
CA GLU A 707 28.85 -57.08 59.82
C GLU A 707 28.38 -56.79 58.39
N LEU A 708 28.22 -55.49 58.10
CA LEU A 708 28.00 -54.96 56.76
C LEU A 708 29.36 -54.72 56.11
N VAL A 709 29.69 -55.46 55.05
CA VAL A 709 30.94 -55.26 54.31
C VAL A 709 30.64 -54.52 53.01
N ILE A 710 31.23 -53.33 52.87
CA ILE A 710 31.15 -52.49 51.67
C ILE A 710 32.51 -52.57 50.98
N VAL A 711 32.55 -53.22 49.82
CA VAL A 711 33.78 -53.37 49.02
C VAL A 711 33.68 -52.41 47.83
N SER A 712 34.61 -51.47 47.71
CA SER A 712 34.77 -50.71 46.47
C SER A 712 35.43 -51.62 45.44
N THR A 713 34.86 -51.67 44.24
CA THR A 713 35.48 -52.35 43.10
C THR A 713 36.02 -51.30 42.14
N PRO A 714 37.27 -51.43 41.66
CA PRO A 714 37.85 -50.49 40.69
C PRO A 714 37.05 -50.45 39.38
#